data_AF-A0A977NL02-F1
#
_entry.id   AF-A0A977NL02-F1
#
_cell.length_a   1.000
_cell.length_b   1.000
_cell.length_c   1.000
_cell.angle_alpha   90.00
_cell.angle_beta   90.00
_cell.angle_gamma   90.00
#
_symmetry.space_group_name_H-M   'P 1'
#
loop_
_entity.id
_entity.type
_entity.pdbx_description
1 polymer ?
#
loop_
_entity_poly.entity_id
_entity_poly.type
_entity_poly.pdbx_seq_one_letter_code
_entity_poly.pdbx_strand_id
1 'polypeptide(L)'
;MLGSKPGDSSSVSCGRVYGWHNGGLPFSLHYHDAARWLFVLLLFSGLLSTGWFGIPLIPRYFIGTVDIVSGIFALFSALGTIWGIMAYREFTKSAGAVIDARLAARRLDPTIGDYEYKSYNPMTREYEDGFVPSGPVDFWDKETTVPAWMDKGKYWHILLSLQSPGREIRLQVVRDRDLPFGSGMRNVAVTSRDQSEEGRIMNRYIVKIPQWLVMNTERGRFSGHEAEGPELSALIADVNRKIVAATNEVAGWERLRVRYPWRFMTFVIYLNKSLPLRIVYRQVIRNFPGAKERKIYETNANLANVGDDELVVSIMELAQKKKKIPPARMAQIQTLVRFLKNAYTRQGLGEGASEYHNFHHSLEVAYVAMQLLPDYFRGYEFGPKDYELLLVAGLLHDYDPAQELGSNSGKPKGPSAARTVQEVQRTRIHDAYFTMTNAEFEEYFRQYRSSPSSSLQPPEDYATTHPERVKSDWTPTESLIIETLIWRTDFPFFKQKLAQEKYSALLSQLKDNGKVNLLAEVLWLADLSVTYMVSDPVRAWDRVNNLYDELFLPKLEAVSRTDAFFADFADLPLYRELLAQRGFPDVFRRRWNLIYQFFHEGNPSTPLNRTIEMARKIYFKVNVELGMRRGEMLQEIASENWSEYFIGIGKDQSEVLKAKSRLAELDPQNASAFWGDVQKLLPSIPDGAIDNFLIVMPGRVETLATQEEKSRIETRLSVLVKKLAQGGAVKILTDIDGNSPQFLELMSAAGRAGLAPSDEGKQYFPAGWTDPDFAESPRVITLAPRPAEIATKA
;
A
#
# COMPACT_ATOMS: atom_id res chain seq x y z
N MET A 1 54.54 -2.32 -25.13
CA MET A 1 54.43 -3.62 -25.81
C MET A 1 54.97 -4.69 -24.88
N LEU A 2 54.15 -5.72 -24.60
CA LEU A 2 54.46 -7.13 -24.29
C LEU A 2 55.67 -7.40 -23.36
N GLY A 3 55.57 -7.95 -22.15
CA GLY A 3 54.71 -9.04 -21.67
C GLY A 3 55.46 -10.38 -21.71
N SER A 4 55.79 -10.96 -20.55
CA SER A 4 55.75 -12.41 -20.26
C SER A 4 56.34 -12.78 -18.88
N LYS A 5 55.51 -13.45 -18.06
CA LYS A 5 55.86 -14.46 -17.01
C LYS A 5 55.90 -15.86 -17.69
N PRO A 6 56.03 -17.07 -17.04
CA PRO A 6 56.08 -17.46 -15.59
C PRO A 6 56.99 -18.68 -15.20
N GLY A 7 56.95 -19.04 -13.89
CA GLY A 7 56.99 -20.43 -13.37
C GLY A 7 58.28 -20.83 -12.61
N ASP A 8 58.30 -21.58 -11.50
CA ASP A 8 57.28 -22.17 -10.61
C ASP A 8 57.99 -22.84 -9.38
N SER A 9 57.24 -23.25 -8.34
CA SER A 9 57.58 -24.13 -7.18
C SER A 9 58.32 -23.54 -5.95
N SER A 10 58.14 -23.96 -4.69
CA SER A 10 57.12 -24.68 -3.91
C SER A 10 57.60 -24.69 -2.43
N SER A 11 56.71 -24.58 -1.43
CA SER A 11 56.68 -25.33 -0.14
C SER A 11 56.01 -24.58 1.04
N VAL A 12 54.79 -25.03 1.33
CA VAL A 12 54.09 -25.30 2.60
C VAL A 12 54.61 -24.69 3.92
N SER A 13 53.72 -23.96 4.62
CA SER A 13 53.56 -24.09 6.08
C SER A 13 52.09 -24.05 6.50
N CYS A 14 51.73 -25.06 7.28
CA CYS A 14 50.43 -25.31 7.91
C CYS A 14 50.02 -24.19 8.87
N GLY A 15 48.74 -23.79 8.84
CA GLY A 15 48.20 -22.78 9.75
C GLY A 15 46.87 -22.17 9.33
N ARG A 16 45.84 -22.97 9.04
CA ARG A 16 44.45 -22.45 8.98
C ARG A 16 43.83 -22.56 10.37
N VAL A 17 44.08 -21.56 11.19
CA VAL A 17 43.29 -21.25 12.39
C VAL A 17 42.18 -20.29 11.96
N TYR A 18 40.94 -20.71 12.23
CA TYR A 18 39.67 -19.99 12.21
C TYR A 18 39.76 -18.44 12.12
N GLY A 19 39.69 -17.90 10.90
CA GLY A 19 39.42 -16.49 10.64
C GLY A 19 37.92 -16.24 10.53
N TRP A 20 37.34 -15.62 11.56
CA TRP A 20 35.98 -15.08 11.57
C TRP A 20 35.93 -13.74 10.84
N HIS A 21 35.27 -13.67 9.67
CA HIS A 21 34.75 -12.41 9.09
C HIS A 21 33.50 -12.70 8.22
N ASN A 22 32.46 -11.86 8.35
CA ASN A 22 31.35 -11.66 7.40
C ASN A 22 30.25 -12.73 7.18
N GLY A 23 29.98 -13.65 8.12
CA GLY A 23 28.88 -14.61 7.96
C GLY A 23 27.52 -14.09 8.47
N GLY A 24 26.60 -13.72 7.57
CA GLY A 24 25.19 -13.46 7.90
C GLY A 24 24.46 -14.69 8.47
N LEU A 25 23.35 -14.49 9.19
CA LEU A 25 22.55 -15.53 9.82
C LEU A 25 21.38 -15.94 8.92
N PRO A 26 21.35 -17.17 8.38
CA PRO A 26 20.32 -17.59 7.42
C PRO A 26 19.08 -18.19 8.08
N PHE A 27 17.89 -17.86 7.56
CA PHE A 27 16.70 -18.71 7.64
C PHE A 27 16.85 -19.81 6.57
N SER A 28 17.05 -21.05 7.02
CA SER A 28 17.35 -22.21 6.17
C SER A 28 16.28 -23.29 6.30
N LEU A 29 15.86 -23.83 5.14
CA LEU A 29 14.98 -25.00 5.07
C LEU A 29 15.71 -26.29 5.46
N HIS A 30 17.02 -26.38 5.23
CA HIS A 30 17.81 -27.53 5.70
C HIS A 30 17.72 -27.69 7.23
N TYR A 31 17.83 -26.60 7.99
CA TYR A 31 17.65 -26.67 9.45
C TYR A 31 16.21 -26.93 9.87
N HIS A 32 15.21 -26.59 9.04
CA HIS A 32 13.84 -27.04 9.27
C HIS A 32 13.73 -28.56 9.11
N ASP A 33 14.37 -29.14 8.10
CA ASP A 33 14.40 -30.59 7.88
C ASP A 33 15.09 -31.31 9.05
N ALA A 34 16.24 -30.80 9.51
CA ALA A 34 16.94 -31.33 10.67
C ALA A 34 16.08 -31.25 11.95
N ALA A 35 15.42 -30.11 12.20
CA ALA A 35 14.51 -29.96 13.32
C ALA A 35 13.33 -30.95 13.23
N ARG A 36 12.74 -31.14 12.05
CA ARG A 36 11.67 -32.13 11.83
C ARG A 36 12.12 -33.53 12.22
N TRP A 37 13.28 -33.97 11.77
CA TRP A 37 13.82 -35.29 12.12
C TRP A 37 14.10 -35.43 13.62
N LEU A 38 14.62 -34.39 14.27
CA LEU A 38 14.81 -34.37 15.72
C LEU A 38 13.48 -34.57 16.47
N PHE A 39 12.41 -33.89 16.04
CA PHE A 39 11.10 -34.01 16.70
C PHE A 39 10.37 -35.32 16.36
N VAL A 40 10.65 -35.92 15.19
CA VAL A 40 10.23 -37.30 14.88
C VAL A 40 10.94 -38.29 15.82
N LEU A 41 12.24 -38.13 16.06
CA LEU A 41 12.96 -38.96 17.02
C LEU A 41 12.41 -38.78 18.45
N LEU A 42 12.10 -37.55 18.86
CA LEU A 42 11.47 -37.27 20.16
C LEU A 42 10.08 -37.93 20.28
N LEU A 43 9.30 -37.91 19.20
CA LEU A 43 8.01 -38.59 19.12
C LEU A 43 8.17 -40.11 19.32
N PHE A 44 9.03 -40.77 18.55
CA PHE A 44 9.21 -42.22 18.65
C PHE A 44 9.81 -42.65 19.98
N SER A 45 10.84 -41.95 20.47
CA SER A 45 11.43 -42.23 21.78
C SER A 45 10.43 -42.00 22.92
N GLY A 46 9.64 -40.93 22.84
CA GLY A 46 8.55 -40.66 23.77
C GLY A 46 7.49 -41.76 23.76
N LEU A 47 7.05 -42.23 22.59
CA LEU A 47 6.06 -43.31 22.46
C LEU A 47 6.58 -44.62 23.05
N LEU A 48 7.79 -45.02 22.69
CA LEU A 48 8.42 -46.24 23.19
C LEU A 48 8.62 -46.19 24.70
N SER A 49 9.11 -45.06 25.21
CA SER A 49 9.31 -44.84 26.64
C SER A 49 7.98 -44.83 27.41
N THR A 50 6.95 -44.16 26.88
CA THR A 50 5.61 -44.16 27.49
C THR A 50 5.01 -45.57 27.50
N GLY A 51 5.21 -46.36 26.45
CA GLY A 51 4.80 -47.77 26.42
C GLY A 51 5.56 -48.60 27.45
N TRP A 52 6.88 -48.48 27.49
CA TRP A 52 7.76 -49.29 28.35
C TRP A 52 7.57 -49.01 29.85
N PHE A 53 7.44 -47.75 30.24
CA PHE A 53 7.29 -47.35 31.63
C PHE A 53 5.83 -47.15 32.05
N GLY A 54 4.93 -46.81 31.11
CA GLY A 54 3.53 -46.54 31.39
C GLY A 54 2.65 -47.79 31.46
N ILE A 55 2.81 -48.75 30.55
CA ILE A 55 1.99 -49.98 30.54
C ILE A 55 2.14 -50.77 31.85
N PRO A 56 3.34 -50.93 32.45
CA PRO A 56 3.49 -51.62 33.73
C PRO A 56 2.90 -50.87 34.94
N LEU A 57 2.64 -49.57 34.84
CA LEU A 57 2.05 -48.78 35.94
C LEU A 57 0.56 -49.06 36.11
N ILE A 58 -0.16 -49.40 35.04
CA ILE A 58 -1.61 -49.67 35.07
C ILE A 58 -1.94 -50.81 36.06
N PRO A 59 -1.37 -52.02 35.95
CA PRO A 59 -1.65 -53.09 36.91
C PRO A 59 -1.11 -52.77 38.32
N ARG A 60 0.02 -52.06 38.44
CA ARG A 60 0.61 -51.69 39.75
C ARG A 60 -0.20 -50.64 40.52
N TYR A 61 -0.91 -49.77 39.80
CA TYR A 61 -1.85 -48.81 40.37
C TYR A 61 -3.02 -49.53 41.07
N PHE A 62 -3.56 -50.59 40.46
CA PHE A 62 -4.64 -51.39 41.08
C PHE A 62 -4.18 -52.23 42.28
N ILE A 63 -2.87 -52.46 42.45
CA ILE A 63 -2.28 -53.24 43.55
C ILE A 63 -1.64 -52.31 44.62
N GLY A 64 -1.77 -50.98 44.48
CA GLY A 64 -1.30 -50.00 45.49
C GLY A 64 0.22 -49.80 45.57
N THR A 65 0.99 -50.26 44.57
CA THR A 65 2.46 -50.20 44.54
C THR A 65 2.96 -49.31 43.39
N VAL A 66 2.59 -48.03 43.43
CA VAL A 66 2.94 -47.08 42.37
C VAL A 66 4.38 -46.60 42.53
N ASP A 67 5.23 -46.90 41.56
CA ASP A 67 6.56 -46.28 41.44
C ASP A 67 6.42 -44.87 40.86
N ILE A 68 6.57 -43.88 41.73
CA ILE A 68 6.47 -42.45 41.40
C ILE A 68 7.49 -42.06 40.33
N VAL A 69 8.69 -42.65 40.33
CA VAL A 69 9.75 -42.32 39.36
C VAL A 69 9.34 -42.78 37.96
N SER A 70 8.86 -44.03 37.83
CA SER A 70 8.29 -44.54 36.58
C SER A 70 7.08 -43.72 36.12
N GLY A 71 6.22 -43.27 37.05
CA GLY A 71 5.08 -42.40 36.74
C GLY A 71 5.48 -41.04 36.18
N ILE A 72 6.45 -40.37 36.81
CA ILE A 72 7.02 -39.11 36.33
C ILE A 72 7.66 -39.31 34.95
N PHE A 73 8.42 -40.39 34.78
CA PHE A 73 9.11 -40.69 33.53
C PHE A 73 8.14 -40.96 32.37
N ALA A 74 7.07 -41.73 32.62
CA ALA A 74 6.00 -41.97 31.66
C ALA A 74 5.27 -40.66 31.28
N LEU A 75 4.99 -39.80 32.26
CA LEU A 75 4.36 -38.49 32.01
C LEU A 75 5.24 -37.58 31.14
N PHE A 76 6.53 -37.42 31.47
CA PHE A 76 7.45 -36.62 30.66
C PHE A 76 7.64 -37.20 29.25
N SER A 77 7.62 -38.53 29.12
CA SER A 77 7.69 -39.22 27.82
C SER A 77 6.44 -38.97 26.97
N ALA A 78 5.26 -38.96 27.58
CA ALA A 78 4.00 -38.62 26.92
C ALA A 78 3.96 -37.14 26.50
N LEU A 79 4.45 -36.23 27.35
CA LEU A 79 4.59 -34.81 27.01
C LEU A 79 5.62 -34.61 25.88
N GLY A 80 6.73 -35.35 25.89
CA GLY A 80 7.73 -35.37 24.81
C GLY A 80 7.13 -35.85 23.48
N THR A 81 6.27 -36.86 23.54
CA THR A 81 5.51 -37.37 22.38
C THR A 81 4.62 -36.29 21.77
N ILE A 82 3.81 -35.63 22.61
CA ILE A 82 2.93 -34.53 22.18
C ILE A 82 3.76 -33.39 21.58
N TRP A 83 4.88 -33.04 22.22
CA TRP A 83 5.79 -32.03 21.71
C TRP A 83 6.35 -32.39 20.34
N GLY A 84 6.83 -33.63 20.17
CA GLY A 84 7.33 -34.14 18.89
C GLY A 84 6.32 -33.98 17.76
N ILE A 85 5.06 -34.39 17.96
CA ILE A 85 3.98 -34.27 16.96
C ILE A 85 3.72 -32.81 16.60
N MET A 86 3.53 -31.96 17.63
CA MET A 86 3.17 -30.55 17.43
C MET A 86 4.28 -29.78 16.73
N ALA A 87 5.54 -29.98 17.15
CA ALA A 87 6.70 -29.37 16.54
C ALA A 87 6.88 -29.82 15.09
N TYR A 88 6.78 -31.13 14.82
CA TYR A 88 6.88 -31.67 13.46
C TYR A 88 5.84 -31.02 12.52
N ARG A 89 4.59 -30.89 12.97
CA ARG A 89 3.52 -30.23 12.20
C ARG A 89 3.84 -28.77 11.93
N GLU A 90 4.30 -28.03 12.94
CA GLU A 90 4.62 -26.60 12.81
C GLU A 90 5.78 -26.36 11.82
N PHE A 91 6.88 -27.11 11.93
CA PHE A 91 8.00 -26.97 10.99
C PHE A 91 7.65 -27.43 9.57
N THR A 92 6.81 -28.46 9.43
CA THR A 92 6.32 -28.90 8.11
C THR A 92 5.44 -27.83 7.47
N LYS A 93 4.55 -27.21 8.24
CA LYS A 93 3.72 -26.09 7.76
C LYS A 93 4.57 -24.92 7.28
N SER A 94 5.56 -24.49 8.06
CA SER A 94 6.40 -23.34 7.69
C SER A 94 7.30 -23.62 6.49
N ALA A 95 7.87 -24.82 6.39
CA ALA A 95 8.65 -25.21 5.21
C ALA A 95 7.76 -25.30 3.96
N GLY A 96 6.55 -25.86 4.09
CA GLY A 96 5.56 -25.92 3.02
C GLY A 96 5.16 -24.54 2.52
N ALA A 97 4.84 -23.60 3.42
CA ALA A 97 4.47 -22.23 3.06
C ALA A 97 5.51 -21.55 2.14
N VAL A 98 6.80 -21.70 2.44
CA VAL A 98 7.89 -21.13 1.63
C VAL A 98 8.03 -21.82 0.28
N ILE A 99 8.06 -23.16 0.27
CA ILE A 99 8.25 -23.94 -0.96
C ILE A 99 7.07 -23.74 -1.91
N ASP A 100 5.85 -23.82 -1.38
CA ASP A 100 4.62 -23.69 -2.16
C ASP A 100 4.49 -22.30 -2.77
N ALA A 101 4.86 -21.25 -2.03
CA ALA A 101 4.88 -19.88 -2.54
C ALA A 101 5.84 -19.72 -3.70
N ARG A 102 7.08 -20.21 -3.56
CA ARG A 102 8.06 -20.16 -4.65
C ARG A 102 7.58 -20.93 -5.88
N LEU A 103 7.05 -22.14 -5.70
CA LEU A 103 6.57 -22.96 -6.82
C LEU A 103 5.38 -22.31 -7.52
N ALA A 104 4.44 -21.75 -6.76
CA ALA A 104 3.29 -21.02 -7.31
C ALA A 104 3.75 -19.77 -8.07
N ALA A 105 4.65 -18.98 -7.49
CA ALA A 105 5.19 -17.79 -8.15
C ALA A 105 5.91 -18.15 -9.46
N ARG A 106 6.74 -19.20 -9.48
CA ARG A 106 7.41 -19.68 -10.71
C ARG A 106 6.46 -20.31 -11.72
N ARG A 107 5.28 -20.76 -11.30
CA ARG A 107 4.23 -21.23 -12.23
C ARG A 107 3.57 -20.06 -12.95
N LEU A 108 3.40 -18.93 -12.27
CA LEU A 108 2.84 -17.71 -12.86
C LEU A 108 3.88 -16.91 -13.66
N ASP A 109 5.14 -16.92 -13.21
CA ASP A 109 6.27 -16.28 -13.88
C ASP A 109 7.51 -17.18 -13.78
N PRO A 110 7.81 -17.99 -14.81
CA PRO A 110 8.94 -18.93 -14.78
C PRO A 110 10.31 -18.30 -14.51
N THR A 111 10.44 -16.99 -14.78
CA THR A 111 11.68 -16.21 -14.65
C THR A 111 11.82 -15.51 -13.29
N ILE A 112 10.78 -15.51 -12.45
CA ILE A 112 10.85 -14.90 -11.10
C ILE A 112 11.92 -15.61 -10.25
N GLY A 113 12.79 -14.80 -9.63
CA GLY A 113 13.97 -15.28 -8.90
C GLY A 113 15.27 -15.20 -9.72
N ASP A 114 15.17 -15.05 -11.04
CA ASP A 114 16.32 -14.97 -11.95
C ASP A 114 16.48 -13.58 -12.60
N TYR A 115 15.53 -12.65 -12.36
CA TYR A 115 15.62 -11.30 -12.90
C TYR A 115 16.88 -10.57 -12.44
N GLU A 116 17.54 -9.90 -13.37
CA GLU A 116 18.67 -9.03 -13.04
C GLU A 116 18.18 -7.60 -12.77
N TYR A 117 18.59 -7.03 -11.64
CA TYR A 117 18.36 -5.64 -11.31
C TYR A 117 19.46 -5.13 -10.38
N LYS A 118 19.84 -3.88 -10.57
CA LYS A 118 20.82 -3.18 -9.74
C LYS A 118 20.22 -1.88 -9.23
N SER A 119 20.48 -1.56 -7.96
CA SER A 119 20.06 -0.31 -7.34
C SER A 119 21.27 0.57 -7.03
N TYR A 120 21.15 1.87 -7.27
CA TYR A 120 22.18 2.84 -6.93
C TYR A 120 22.17 3.10 -5.42
N ASN A 121 23.31 2.89 -4.76
CA ASN A 121 23.48 3.22 -3.35
C ASN A 121 24.01 4.66 -3.22
N PRO A 122 23.23 5.59 -2.65
CA PRO A 122 23.63 7.01 -2.57
C PRO A 122 24.76 7.27 -1.56
N MET A 123 25.01 6.35 -0.63
CA MET A 123 26.06 6.47 0.38
C MET A 123 27.42 6.02 -0.18
N THR A 124 27.46 4.88 -0.86
CA THR A 124 28.69 4.35 -1.49
C THR A 124 28.92 4.93 -2.87
N ARG A 125 27.90 5.53 -3.49
CA ARG A 125 27.88 6.03 -4.86
C ARG A 125 28.11 4.93 -5.91
N GLU A 126 27.82 3.68 -5.58
CA GLU A 126 27.99 2.51 -6.44
C GLU A 126 26.65 1.80 -6.70
N TYR A 127 26.56 1.06 -7.80
CA TYR A 127 25.42 0.19 -8.09
C TYR A 127 25.61 -1.17 -7.42
N GLU A 128 24.64 -1.58 -6.61
CA GLU A 128 24.63 -2.87 -5.90
C GLU A 128 23.64 -3.85 -6.56
N ASP A 129 23.98 -5.14 -6.54
CA ASP A 129 23.09 -6.21 -6.99
C ASP A 129 21.85 -6.31 -6.08
N GLY A 130 20.67 -6.38 -6.71
CA GLY A 130 19.39 -6.43 -6.03
C GLY A 130 18.71 -5.06 -5.87
N PHE A 131 17.53 -5.06 -5.24
CA PHE A 131 16.79 -3.85 -4.93
C PHE A 131 16.98 -3.44 -3.48
N VAL A 132 17.64 -2.29 -3.27
CA VAL A 132 17.74 -1.55 -2.02
C VAL A 132 17.22 -0.13 -2.28
N PRO A 133 16.15 0.33 -1.62
CA PRO A 133 15.66 1.68 -1.81
C PRO A 133 16.73 2.69 -1.36
N SER A 134 16.95 3.72 -2.18
CA SER A 134 17.87 4.82 -1.92
C SER A 134 17.33 5.74 -0.83
N GLY A 135 17.48 5.34 0.44
CA GLY A 135 17.13 6.18 1.60
C GLY A 135 15.64 6.54 1.69
N PRO A 136 15.25 7.56 2.48
CA PRO A 136 13.94 8.19 2.36
C PRO A 136 13.93 8.95 1.03
N VAL A 137 13.73 8.19 -0.05
CA VAL A 137 13.27 8.66 -1.35
C VAL A 137 12.19 9.68 -1.07
N ASP A 138 12.26 10.85 -1.71
CA ASP A 138 11.17 11.82 -1.68
C ASP A 138 9.86 11.04 -1.85
N PHE A 139 9.07 11.05 -0.79
CA PHE A 139 7.90 10.20 -0.66
C PHE A 139 6.94 10.42 -1.84
N TRP A 140 6.94 11.64 -2.35
CA TRP A 140 6.17 12.15 -3.48
C TRP A 140 6.85 11.92 -4.83
N ASP A 141 8.03 11.29 -4.85
CA ASP A 141 8.79 10.97 -6.06
C ASP A 141 8.63 9.52 -6.54
N LYS A 142 8.19 9.42 -7.79
CA LYS A 142 7.98 8.20 -8.55
C LYS A 142 9.30 7.68 -9.16
N GLU A 143 10.39 8.44 -9.12
CA GLU A 143 11.66 8.08 -9.78
C GLU A 143 12.56 7.12 -9.00
N THR A 144 12.12 6.54 -7.87
CA THR A 144 12.60 5.20 -7.53
C THR A 144 11.77 4.17 -8.28
N THR A 145 12.13 3.99 -9.54
CA THR A 145 11.63 2.92 -10.40
C THR A 145 11.90 1.58 -9.73
N VAL A 146 10.86 0.98 -9.15
CA VAL A 146 10.87 -0.46 -8.87
C VAL A 146 10.73 -1.19 -10.20
N PRO A 147 11.41 -2.32 -10.41
CA PRO A 147 11.17 -3.15 -11.58
C PRO A 147 9.69 -3.52 -11.70
N ALA A 148 9.17 -3.65 -12.93
CA ALA A 148 7.78 -4.03 -13.17
C ALA A 148 7.39 -5.38 -12.52
N TRP A 149 8.39 -6.24 -12.22
CA TRP A 149 8.16 -7.51 -11.54
C TRP A 149 7.96 -7.40 -10.02
N MET A 150 8.24 -6.24 -9.42
CA MET A 150 8.27 -6.01 -7.98
C MET A 150 7.09 -5.18 -7.50
N ASP A 151 6.44 -5.63 -6.43
CA ASP A 151 5.40 -4.93 -5.69
C ASP A 151 6.01 -4.19 -4.50
N LYS A 152 5.89 -2.87 -4.51
CA LYS A 152 6.47 -1.98 -3.51
C LYS A 152 5.74 -2.12 -2.17
N GLY A 153 4.43 -2.33 -2.17
CA GLY A 153 3.62 -2.59 -0.97
C GLY A 153 4.04 -3.84 -0.22
N LYS A 154 4.24 -4.95 -0.95
CA LYS A 154 4.72 -6.23 -0.37
C LYS A 154 6.13 -6.06 0.22
N TYR A 155 7.01 -5.31 -0.44
CA TYR A 155 8.32 -4.96 0.10
C TYR A 155 8.23 -4.19 1.40
N TRP A 156 7.44 -3.12 1.45
CA TRP A 156 7.30 -2.30 2.66
C TRP A 156 6.64 -3.06 3.79
N HIS A 157 5.66 -3.90 3.49
CA HIS A 157 5.04 -4.75 4.50
C HIS A 157 6.07 -5.63 5.22
N ILE A 158 7.02 -6.21 4.49
CA ILE A 158 8.14 -6.96 5.09
C ILE A 158 9.05 -6.02 5.89
N LEU A 159 9.46 -4.89 5.33
CA LEU A 159 10.38 -3.96 6.01
C LEU A 159 9.79 -3.46 7.34
N LEU A 160 8.54 -2.99 7.33
CA LEU A 160 7.84 -2.48 8.49
C LEU A 160 7.65 -3.57 9.56
N SER A 161 7.40 -4.81 9.14
CA SER A 161 7.32 -5.97 10.04
C SER A 161 8.63 -6.28 10.76
N LEU A 162 9.77 -5.83 10.21
CA LEU A 162 11.11 -6.02 10.77
C LEU A 162 11.59 -4.84 11.62
N GLN A 163 10.92 -3.69 11.56
CA GLN A 163 11.34 -2.50 12.30
C GLN A 163 11.42 -2.77 13.81
N SER A 164 12.46 -2.21 14.44
CA SER A 164 12.73 -2.39 15.86
C SER A 164 13.33 -1.11 16.44
N PRO A 165 12.89 -0.66 17.63
CA PRO A 165 13.41 0.57 18.25
C PRO A 165 14.94 0.56 18.36
N GLY A 166 15.57 1.69 17.99
CA GLY A 166 17.02 1.88 18.08
C GLY A 166 17.84 1.09 17.05
N ARG A 167 17.22 0.60 15.97
CA ARG A 167 17.88 -0.21 14.94
C ARG A 167 17.44 0.21 13.55
N GLU A 168 18.39 0.26 12.63
CA GLU A 168 18.12 0.56 11.22
C GLU A 168 18.01 -0.78 10.47
N ILE A 169 16.90 -0.99 9.76
CA ILE A 169 16.71 -2.17 8.92
C ILE A 169 16.77 -1.75 7.46
N ARG A 170 17.58 -2.46 6.68
CA ARG A 170 17.59 -2.41 5.23
C ARG A 170 17.15 -3.76 4.68
N LEU A 171 16.16 -3.75 3.80
CA LEU A 171 15.68 -4.94 3.13
C LEU A 171 16.24 -4.94 1.70
N GLN A 172 16.93 -6.02 1.31
CA GLN A 172 17.56 -6.19 0.01
C GLN A 172 16.88 -7.35 -0.73
N VAL A 173 16.27 -7.06 -1.88
CA VAL A 173 15.64 -8.10 -2.72
C VAL A 173 16.68 -8.66 -3.68
N VAL A 174 16.91 -9.97 -3.66
CA VAL A 174 17.98 -10.65 -4.41
C VAL A 174 17.49 -11.86 -5.20
N ARG A 175 18.31 -12.34 -6.14
CA ARG A 175 18.00 -13.55 -6.91
C ARG A 175 18.06 -14.81 -6.06
N ASP A 176 17.40 -15.84 -6.53
CA ASP A 176 17.46 -17.19 -5.98
C ASP A 176 18.89 -17.79 -6.02
N ARG A 177 19.81 -17.28 -6.83
CA ARG A 177 21.22 -17.71 -6.82
C ARG A 177 22.04 -17.06 -5.70
N ASP A 178 21.62 -15.87 -5.28
CA ASP A 178 22.28 -15.08 -4.23
C ASP A 178 21.85 -15.55 -2.82
N LEU A 179 20.80 -16.38 -2.76
CA LEU A 179 20.37 -17.15 -1.61
C LEU A 179 20.47 -18.63 -1.97
N PRO A 180 21.38 -19.45 -1.44
CA PRO A 180 21.58 -20.83 -1.90
C PRO A 180 20.35 -21.71 -1.61
N PHE A 181 19.31 -21.62 -2.43
CA PHE A 181 17.99 -22.21 -2.23
C PHE A 181 17.91 -23.61 -2.86
N GLY A 182 18.51 -23.76 -4.05
CA GLY A 182 18.56 -25.01 -4.81
C GLY A 182 19.69 -25.97 -4.42
N SER A 183 20.61 -25.55 -3.55
CA SER A 183 21.77 -26.35 -3.12
C SER A 183 22.20 -26.00 -1.70
N GLY A 184 22.97 -26.89 -1.06
CA GLY A 184 23.52 -26.66 0.27
C GLY A 184 22.45 -26.41 1.36
N MET A 185 22.56 -25.27 2.05
CA MET A 185 21.74 -24.94 3.23
C MET A 185 20.29 -24.51 2.90
N ARG A 186 19.90 -24.35 1.63
CA ARG A 186 18.54 -23.97 1.23
C ARG A 186 18.06 -22.69 1.95
N ASN A 187 18.82 -21.61 1.80
CA ASN A 187 18.56 -20.34 2.48
C ASN A 187 17.38 -19.60 1.84
N VAL A 188 16.42 -19.20 2.66
CA VAL A 188 15.21 -18.43 2.28
C VAL A 188 15.42 -16.94 2.52
N ALA A 189 16.13 -16.57 3.59
CA ALA A 189 16.49 -15.20 3.90
C ALA A 189 17.82 -15.17 4.68
N VAL A 190 18.52 -14.04 4.64
CA VAL A 190 19.79 -13.87 5.39
C VAL A 190 19.80 -12.50 6.06
N THR A 191 19.95 -12.46 7.40
CA THR A 191 20.20 -11.23 8.14
C THR A 191 21.69 -11.06 8.44
N SER A 192 22.25 -9.91 8.09
CA SER A 192 23.62 -9.52 8.42
C SER A 192 23.63 -8.18 9.15
N ARG A 193 24.67 -7.93 9.95
CA ARG A 193 24.87 -6.64 10.62
C ARG A 193 25.87 -5.83 9.79
N ASP A 194 25.47 -4.62 9.44
CA ASP A 194 26.34 -3.67 8.75
C ASP A 194 27.20 -2.95 9.81
N GLN A 195 28.52 -2.95 9.63
CA GLN A 195 29.45 -2.20 10.47
C GLN A 195 29.78 -0.89 9.76
N SER A 196 28.94 0.13 9.95
CA SER A 196 29.23 1.47 9.43
C SER A 196 30.49 2.03 10.11
N GLU A 197 31.49 2.44 9.32
CA GLU A 197 32.70 3.16 9.79
C GLU A 197 32.39 4.59 10.26
N GLU A 198 31.24 5.15 9.89
CA GLU A 198 30.84 6.50 10.28
C GLU A 198 30.10 6.51 11.62
N GLY A 199 30.84 6.74 12.71
CA GLY A 199 30.52 7.51 13.95
C GLY A 199 29.12 7.54 14.60
N ARG A 200 28.06 6.91 14.08
CA ARG A 200 26.71 6.88 14.65
C ARG A 200 26.43 5.52 15.29
N ILE A 201 26.07 5.56 16.57
CA ILE A 201 25.79 4.42 17.46
C ILE A 201 24.44 3.75 17.12
N MET A 202 24.13 3.48 15.85
CA MET A 202 22.93 2.73 15.46
C MET A 202 23.31 1.37 14.88
N ASN A 203 22.73 0.30 15.44
CA ASN A 203 22.90 -1.05 14.93
C ASN A 203 22.09 -1.20 13.64
N ARG A 204 22.79 -1.22 12.50
CA ARG A 204 22.19 -1.42 11.17
C ARG A 204 22.19 -2.90 10.79
N TYR A 205 21.07 -3.38 10.25
CA TYR A 205 20.88 -4.75 9.78
C TYR A 205 20.46 -4.75 8.31
N ILE A 206 21.06 -5.63 7.52
CA ILE A 206 20.68 -5.89 6.13
C ILE A 206 20.02 -7.27 6.07
N VAL A 207 18.77 -7.32 5.64
CA VAL A 207 17.98 -8.54 5.48
C VAL A 207 17.80 -8.82 3.99
N LYS A 208 18.39 -9.91 3.49
CA LYS A 208 18.24 -10.36 2.11
C LYS A 208 17.01 -11.26 1.98
N ILE A 209 16.14 -10.96 1.02
CA ILE A 209 14.94 -11.74 0.69
C ILE A 209 14.86 -12.03 -0.82
N PRO A 210 14.19 -13.12 -1.24
CA PRO A 210 14.06 -13.47 -2.66
C PRO A 210 13.00 -12.64 -3.38
N GLN A 211 13.16 -12.50 -4.70
CA GLN A 211 12.26 -11.73 -5.58
C GLN A 211 10.80 -12.15 -5.49
N TRP A 212 10.52 -13.45 -5.42
CA TRP A 212 9.16 -13.99 -5.46
C TRP A 212 8.32 -13.62 -4.23
N LEU A 213 8.92 -13.21 -3.10
CA LEU A 213 8.18 -12.73 -1.91
C LEU A 213 7.54 -11.36 -2.14
N VAL A 214 8.09 -10.58 -3.07
CA VAL A 214 7.65 -9.21 -3.38
C VAL A 214 7.21 -9.12 -4.84
N MET A 215 6.73 -10.21 -5.41
CA MET A 215 6.29 -10.26 -6.80
C MET A 215 5.04 -9.40 -7.00
N ASN A 216 5.08 -8.56 -8.04
CA ASN A 216 3.90 -7.89 -8.57
C ASN A 216 3.01 -8.91 -9.28
N THR A 217 1.80 -9.05 -8.76
CA THR A 217 0.76 -9.98 -9.19
C THR A 217 -0.41 -9.28 -9.89
N GLU A 218 -0.26 -8.00 -10.23
CA GLU A 218 -1.21 -7.27 -11.04
C GLU A 218 -1.51 -8.07 -12.31
N ARG A 219 -2.79 -8.33 -12.53
CA ARG A 219 -3.24 -9.15 -13.65
C ARG A 219 -2.78 -8.63 -15.01
N GLY A 220 -2.69 -7.31 -15.18
CA GLY A 220 -2.27 -6.66 -16.42
C GLY A 220 -0.84 -7.03 -16.84
N ARG A 221 0.04 -7.35 -15.88
CA ARG A 221 1.39 -7.83 -16.15
C ARG A 221 1.41 -9.19 -16.87
N PHE A 222 0.35 -9.98 -16.70
CA PHE A 222 0.22 -11.32 -17.25
C PHE A 222 -0.76 -11.36 -18.45
N SER A 223 -0.96 -10.22 -19.12
CA SER A 223 -1.70 -10.18 -20.38
C SER A 223 -1.00 -11.06 -21.43
N GLY A 224 -1.68 -12.08 -21.95
CA GLY A 224 -1.10 -13.05 -22.89
C GLY A 224 -0.40 -14.24 -22.24
N HIS A 225 -0.57 -14.45 -20.94
CA HIS A 225 -0.22 -15.71 -20.27
C HIS A 225 -1.08 -16.88 -20.81
N GLU A 226 -0.57 -18.13 -20.78
CA GLU A 226 -1.28 -19.31 -21.32
C GLU A 226 -2.66 -19.54 -20.69
N ALA A 227 -2.78 -19.18 -19.40
CA ALA A 227 -4.05 -19.15 -18.67
C ALA A 227 -4.74 -17.79 -18.86
N GLU A 228 -6.04 -17.81 -19.19
CA GLU A 228 -6.87 -16.61 -19.37
C GLU A 228 -8.07 -16.59 -18.42
N GLY A 229 -8.69 -15.41 -18.27
CA GLY A 229 -9.97 -15.28 -17.58
C GLY A 229 -9.96 -15.84 -16.13
N PRO A 230 -10.93 -16.68 -15.73
CA PRO A 230 -11.01 -17.22 -14.38
C PRO A 230 -9.82 -18.08 -13.96
N GLU A 231 -9.15 -18.77 -14.89
CA GLU A 231 -8.02 -19.65 -14.57
C GLU A 231 -6.81 -18.83 -14.10
N LEU A 232 -6.52 -17.72 -14.80
CA LEU A 232 -5.48 -16.77 -14.39
C LEU A 232 -5.81 -16.15 -13.03
N SER A 233 -7.08 -15.76 -12.80
CA SER A 233 -7.52 -15.23 -11.50
C SER A 233 -7.25 -16.21 -10.36
N ALA A 234 -7.57 -17.50 -10.56
CA ALA A 234 -7.36 -18.54 -9.57
C ALA A 234 -5.86 -18.77 -9.30
N LEU A 235 -5.02 -18.72 -10.35
CA LEU A 235 -3.57 -18.81 -10.21
C LEU A 235 -3.00 -17.63 -9.42
N ILE A 236 -3.40 -16.40 -9.75
CA ILE A 236 -3.00 -15.17 -9.04
C ILE A 236 -3.43 -15.24 -7.57
N ALA A 237 -4.66 -15.64 -7.30
CA ALA A 237 -5.17 -15.77 -5.94
C ALA A 237 -4.39 -16.80 -5.11
N ASP A 238 -4.08 -17.96 -5.70
CA ASP A 238 -3.27 -18.99 -5.03
C ASP A 238 -1.84 -18.49 -4.75
N VAL A 239 -1.23 -17.78 -5.70
CA VAL A 239 0.08 -17.15 -5.54
C VAL A 239 0.06 -16.13 -4.41
N ASN A 240 -0.89 -15.19 -4.41
CA ASN A 240 -0.98 -14.14 -3.39
C ASN A 240 -1.13 -14.71 -1.98
N ARG A 241 -2.07 -15.64 -1.79
CA ARG A 241 -2.26 -16.33 -0.50
C ARG A 241 -0.98 -17.01 -0.01
N LYS A 242 -0.27 -17.70 -0.90
CA LYS A 242 0.98 -18.39 -0.55
C LYS A 242 2.12 -17.41 -0.27
N ILE A 243 2.24 -16.33 -1.03
CA ILE A 243 3.22 -15.25 -0.78
C ILE A 243 2.97 -14.63 0.60
N VAL A 244 1.74 -14.29 0.96
CA VAL A 244 1.40 -13.74 2.28
C VAL A 244 1.80 -14.71 3.39
N ALA A 245 1.49 -16.00 3.25
CA ALA A 245 1.89 -17.03 4.21
C ALA A 245 3.42 -17.14 4.35
N ALA A 246 4.16 -17.14 3.25
CA ALA A 246 5.62 -17.20 3.24
C ALA A 246 6.25 -15.92 3.82
N THR A 247 5.71 -14.75 3.50
CA THR A 247 6.13 -13.46 4.03
C THR A 247 5.96 -13.40 5.55
N ASN A 248 4.82 -13.82 6.07
CA ASN A 248 4.58 -13.87 7.52
C ASN A 248 5.57 -14.80 8.24
N GLU A 249 5.92 -15.93 7.61
CA GLU A 249 6.94 -16.83 8.12
C GLU A 249 8.33 -16.17 8.13
N VAL A 250 8.78 -15.64 6.99
CA VAL A 250 10.09 -14.99 6.84
C VAL A 250 10.21 -13.80 7.80
N ALA A 251 9.24 -12.88 7.80
CA ALA A 251 9.24 -11.71 8.66
C ALA A 251 9.22 -12.09 10.15
N GLY A 252 8.43 -13.10 10.53
CA GLY A 252 8.38 -13.59 11.91
C GLY A 252 9.72 -14.14 12.40
N TRP A 253 10.45 -14.84 11.53
CA TRP A 253 11.79 -15.37 11.80
C TRP A 253 12.84 -14.27 11.88
N GLU A 254 12.93 -13.43 10.85
CA GLU A 254 13.96 -12.40 10.74
C GLU A 254 13.77 -11.30 11.79
N ARG A 255 12.53 -10.99 12.20
CA ARG A 255 12.26 -10.07 13.32
C ARG A 255 12.88 -10.55 14.63
N LEU A 256 12.87 -11.87 14.90
CA LEU A 256 13.51 -12.42 16.10
C LEU A 256 15.04 -12.38 16.00
N ARG A 257 15.61 -12.58 14.81
CA ARG A 257 17.07 -12.46 14.58
C ARG A 257 17.55 -11.04 14.71
N VAL A 258 16.82 -10.08 14.14
CA VAL A 258 17.04 -8.66 14.37
C VAL A 258 17.01 -8.45 15.87
N ARG A 259 15.90 -8.78 16.56
CA ARG A 259 15.70 -8.58 18.01
C ARG A 259 16.85 -9.14 18.86
N TYR A 260 17.29 -10.35 18.55
CA TYR A 260 18.30 -11.10 19.29
C TYR A 260 19.42 -11.61 18.34
N PRO A 261 20.43 -10.78 18.02
CA PRO A 261 21.38 -11.03 16.94
C PRO A 261 22.51 -12.04 17.28
N TRP A 262 22.36 -12.81 18.36
CA TRP A 262 23.39 -13.73 18.82
C TRP A 262 23.30 -15.07 18.10
N ARG A 263 24.43 -15.67 17.68
CA ARG A 263 24.43 -16.92 16.90
C ARG A 263 23.65 -18.06 17.57
N PHE A 264 23.81 -18.23 18.89
CA PHE A 264 23.09 -19.26 19.66
C PHE A 264 21.58 -19.03 19.72
N MET A 265 21.11 -17.79 19.52
CA MET A 265 19.68 -17.48 19.47
C MET A 265 19.00 -18.12 18.28
N THR A 266 19.73 -18.51 17.23
CA THR A 266 19.18 -19.33 16.15
C THR A 266 18.52 -20.58 16.72
N PHE A 267 19.22 -21.35 17.55
CA PHE A 267 18.67 -22.53 18.22
C PHE A 267 17.45 -22.19 19.09
N VAL A 268 17.53 -21.09 19.85
CA VAL A 268 16.41 -20.63 20.69
C VAL A 268 15.18 -20.27 19.87
N ILE A 269 15.33 -19.72 18.65
CA ILE A 269 14.21 -19.42 17.77
C ILE A 269 13.53 -20.73 17.31
N TYR A 270 14.30 -21.75 16.91
CA TYR A 270 13.76 -23.08 16.58
C TYR A 270 13.04 -23.70 17.77
N LEU A 271 13.65 -23.68 18.96
CA LEU A 271 13.02 -24.19 20.19
C LEU A 271 11.72 -23.44 20.49
N ASN A 272 11.73 -22.11 20.46
CA ASN A 272 10.54 -21.29 20.70
C ASN A 272 9.44 -21.55 19.67
N LYS A 273 9.77 -21.89 18.42
CA LYS A 273 8.78 -22.28 17.41
C LYS A 273 8.18 -23.66 17.70
N SER A 274 8.96 -24.57 18.27
CA SER A 274 8.52 -25.92 18.58
C SER A 274 7.66 -26.04 19.85
N LEU A 275 7.72 -25.06 20.76
CA LEU A 275 7.09 -25.16 22.08
C LEU A 275 5.58 -25.47 22.02
N PRO A 276 5.10 -26.57 22.64
CA PRO A 276 3.68 -26.92 22.65
C PRO A 276 2.85 -25.84 23.32
N LEU A 277 3.37 -25.27 24.42
CA LEU A 277 2.70 -24.18 25.13
C LEU A 277 2.41 -23.02 24.18
N ARG A 278 3.33 -22.63 23.29
CA ARG A 278 3.08 -21.57 22.31
C ARG A 278 2.01 -21.95 21.30
N ILE A 279 2.01 -23.20 20.83
CA ILE A 279 1.07 -23.69 19.81
C ILE A 279 -0.34 -23.84 20.41
N VAL A 280 -0.46 -24.47 21.58
CA VAL A 280 -1.71 -24.61 22.34
C VAL A 280 -2.21 -23.24 22.80
N TYR A 281 -1.33 -22.39 23.36
CA TYR A 281 -1.71 -21.05 23.80
C TYR A 281 -2.29 -20.23 22.65
N ARG A 282 -1.71 -20.26 21.44
CA ARG A 282 -2.29 -19.58 20.27
C ARG A 282 -3.69 -20.08 19.90
N GLN A 283 -3.98 -21.36 20.10
CA GLN A 283 -5.29 -21.94 19.80
C GLN A 283 -6.31 -21.70 20.91
N VAL A 284 -5.90 -21.87 22.17
CA VAL A 284 -6.78 -21.81 23.34
C VAL A 284 -7.02 -20.36 23.77
N ILE A 285 -6.04 -19.45 23.63
CA ILE A 285 -6.20 -18.06 24.08
C ILE A 285 -7.36 -17.36 23.37
N ARG A 286 -7.64 -17.72 22.11
CA ARG A 286 -8.74 -17.18 21.29
C ARG A 286 -10.12 -17.34 21.96
N ASN A 287 -10.26 -18.27 22.89
CA ASN A 287 -11.52 -18.52 23.59
C ASN A 287 -11.66 -17.72 24.90
N PHE A 288 -10.59 -17.13 25.43
CA PHE A 288 -10.64 -16.38 26.69
C PHE A 288 -11.18 -14.96 26.51
N PRO A 289 -12.07 -14.46 27.40
CA PRO A 289 -12.64 -13.11 27.28
C PRO A 289 -11.60 -11.99 27.19
N GLY A 290 -10.60 -11.98 28.07
CA GLY A 290 -9.54 -10.96 28.08
C GLY A 290 -8.62 -11.00 26.85
N ALA A 291 -8.59 -12.14 26.14
CA ALA A 291 -7.86 -12.25 24.88
C ALA A 291 -8.62 -11.61 23.71
N LYS A 292 -9.95 -11.63 23.74
CA LYS A 292 -10.80 -11.00 22.71
C LYS A 292 -10.71 -9.47 22.77
N GLU A 293 -10.73 -8.90 23.97
CA GLU A 293 -10.48 -7.45 24.14
C GLU A 293 -9.06 -7.07 23.71
N ARG A 294 -8.07 -7.87 24.08
CA ARG A 294 -6.69 -7.68 23.62
C ARG A 294 -6.59 -7.78 22.10
N LYS A 295 -7.35 -8.67 21.46
CA LYS A 295 -7.38 -8.83 20.00
C LYS A 295 -7.90 -7.59 19.29
N ILE A 296 -8.98 -6.97 19.76
CA ILE A 296 -9.49 -5.70 19.21
C ILE A 296 -8.41 -4.61 19.34
N TYR A 297 -7.72 -4.54 20.48
CA TYR A 297 -6.63 -3.58 20.68
C TYR A 297 -5.45 -3.84 19.73
N GLU A 298 -5.00 -5.10 19.60
CA GLU A 298 -3.93 -5.51 18.69
C GLU A 298 -4.29 -5.26 17.22
N THR A 299 -5.56 -5.47 16.85
CA THR A 299 -6.11 -5.17 15.53
C THR A 299 -6.09 -3.67 15.28
N ASN A 300 -6.59 -2.84 16.21
CA ASN A 300 -6.50 -1.38 16.09
C ASN A 300 -5.05 -0.89 15.92
N ALA A 301 -4.11 -1.54 16.60
CA ALA A 301 -2.69 -1.22 16.53
C ALA A 301 -2.02 -1.68 15.23
N ASN A 302 -2.61 -2.56 14.44
CA ASN A 302 -1.94 -3.15 13.28
C ASN A 302 -2.86 -3.35 12.07
N LEU A 303 -4.03 -2.69 12.02
CA LEU A 303 -5.15 -3.07 11.16
C LEU A 303 -4.73 -3.39 9.71
N ALA A 304 -3.97 -2.51 9.06
CA ALA A 304 -3.49 -2.74 7.70
C ALA A 304 -2.69 -4.05 7.52
N ASN A 305 -1.95 -4.49 8.54
CA ASN A 305 -1.08 -5.68 8.49
C ASN A 305 -1.77 -6.97 8.97
N VAL A 306 -3.03 -6.90 9.42
CA VAL A 306 -3.76 -8.08 9.89
C VAL A 306 -4.20 -8.90 8.69
N GLY A 307 -4.08 -10.23 8.72
CA GLY A 307 -4.61 -11.08 7.65
C GLY A 307 -6.13 -11.15 7.66
N ASP A 308 -6.75 -11.47 6.51
CA ASP A 308 -8.21 -11.41 6.35
C ASP A 308 -8.96 -12.24 7.41
N ASP A 309 -8.51 -13.47 7.68
CA ASP A 309 -9.13 -14.34 8.67
C ASP A 309 -9.04 -13.79 10.10
N GLU A 310 -7.94 -13.12 10.43
CA GLU A 310 -7.75 -12.53 11.74
C GLU A 310 -8.64 -11.29 11.90
N LEU A 311 -8.75 -10.47 10.85
CA LEU A 311 -9.61 -9.29 10.81
C LEU A 311 -11.09 -9.67 10.87
N VAL A 312 -11.52 -10.70 10.12
CA VAL A 312 -12.89 -11.23 10.21
C VAL A 312 -13.24 -11.59 11.65
N VAL A 313 -12.37 -12.30 12.36
CA VAL A 313 -12.64 -12.64 13.76
C VAL A 313 -12.69 -11.39 14.64
N SER A 314 -11.84 -10.38 14.41
CA SER A 314 -11.92 -9.10 15.13
C SER A 314 -13.22 -8.33 14.86
N ILE A 315 -13.71 -8.34 13.62
CA ILE A 315 -15.03 -7.81 13.24
C ILE A 315 -16.12 -8.55 14.00
N MET A 316 -16.09 -9.89 14.02
CA MET A 316 -17.09 -10.68 14.74
C MET A 316 -17.08 -10.39 16.24
N GLU A 317 -15.90 -10.26 16.84
CA GLU A 317 -15.75 -9.91 18.26
C GLU A 317 -16.24 -8.50 18.56
N LEU A 318 -15.91 -7.52 17.72
CA LEU A 318 -16.36 -6.13 17.85
C LEU A 318 -17.89 -6.04 17.76
N ALA A 319 -18.47 -6.64 16.72
CA ALA A 319 -19.90 -6.71 16.46
C ALA A 319 -20.67 -7.33 17.63
N GLN A 320 -20.22 -8.49 18.11
CA GLN A 320 -20.91 -9.22 19.18
C GLN A 320 -20.72 -8.58 20.56
N LYS A 321 -19.48 -8.20 20.93
CA LYS A 321 -19.16 -7.78 22.30
C LYS A 321 -19.39 -6.31 22.56
N LYS A 322 -18.99 -5.43 21.64
CA LYS A 322 -19.16 -3.98 21.82
C LYS A 322 -20.47 -3.49 21.25
N LYS A 323 -20.82 -3.94 20.04
CA LYS A 323 -22.02 -3.47 19.33
C LYS A 323 -23.28 -4.31 19.58
N LYS A 324 -23.14 -5.39 20.36
CA LYS A 324 -24.23 -6.25 20.86
C LYS A 324 -25.12 -6.83 19.75
N ILE A 325 -24.56 -7.09 18.56
CA ILE A 325 -25.27 -7.76 17.47
C ILE A 325 -25.68 -9.18 17.92
N PRO A 326 -26.96 -9.60 17.74
CA PRO A 326 -27.45 -10.87 18.23
C PRO A 326 -26.72 -12.10 17.63
N PRO A 327 -26.51 -13.19 18.39
CA PRO A 327 -25.81 -14.39 17.89
C PRO A 327 -26.39 -15.00 16.62
N ALA A 328 -27.72 -14.96 16.45
CA ALA A 328 -28.38 -15.46 15.25
C ALA A 328 -27.93 -14.69 13.99
N ARG A 329 -27.80 -13.35 14.09
CA ARG A 329 -27.29 -12.49 13.01
C ARG A 329 -25.79 -12.66 12.79
N MET A 330 -25.02 -12.90 13.86
CA MET A 330 -23.58 -13.21 13.73
C MET A 330 -23.32 -14.42 12.81
N ALA A 331 -24.17 -15.44 12.84
CA ALA A 331 -24.06 -16.59 11.95
C ALA A 331 -24.33 -16.22 10.48
N GLN A 332 -25.33 -15.37 10.19
CA GLN A 332 -25.57 -14.88 8.83
C GLN A 332 -24.42 -14.02 8.31
N ILE A 333 -23.87 -13.15 9.16
CA ILE A 333 -22.71 -12.34 8.80
C ILE A 333 -21.51 -13.24 8.45
N GLN A 334 -21.26 -14.30 9.23
CA GLN A 334 -20.19 -15.25 8.91
C GLN A 334 -20.41 -15.96 7.57
N THR A 335 -21.66 -16.36 7.26
CA THR A 335 -22.04 -16.94 5.96
C THR A 335 -21.76 -15.96 4.82
N LEU A 336 -22.19 -14.69 4.97
CA LEU A 336 -21.94 -13.63 3.98
C LEU A 336 -20.44 -13.40 3.77
N VAL A 337 -19.67 -13.27 4.86
CA VAL A 337 -18.22 -13.07 4.80
C VAL A 337 -17.50 -14.22 4.11
N ARG A 338 -17.90 -15.48 4.34
CA ARG A 338 -17.33 -16.65 3.64
C ARG A 338 -17.61 -16.60 2.14
N PHE A 339 -18.84 -16.25 1.77
CA PHE A 339 -19.21 -16.06 0.37
C PHE A 339 -18.39 -14.96 -0.28
N LEU A 340 -18.32 -13.78 0.32
CA LEU A 340 -17.56 -12.66 -0.22
C LEU A 340 -16.07 -13.00 -0.34
N LYS A 341 -15.46 -13.59 0.71
CA LYS A 341 -14.08 -14.06 0.64
C LYS A 341 -13.85 -14.96 -0.57
N ASN A 342 -14.73 -15.93 -0.82
CA ASN A 342 -14.65 -16.81 -1.98
C ASN A 342 -14.85 -16.05 -3.30
N ALA A 343 -15.82 -15.15 -3.38
CA ALA A 343 -16.14 -14.37 -4.58
C ALA A 343 -14.96 -13.46 -5.00
N TYR A 344 -14.36 -12.73 -4.06
CA TYR A 344 -13.16 -11.92 -4.31
C TYR A 344 -11.95 -12.78 -4.65
N THR A 345 -11.74 -13.90 -3.94
CA THR A 345 -10.62 -14.82 -4.21
C THR A 345 -10.69 -15.38 -5.64
N ARG A 346 -11.89 -15.74 -6.13
CA ARG A 346 -12.08 -16.22 -7.51
C ARG A 346 -11.71 -15.18 -8.58
N GLN A 347 -11.69 -13.91 -8.23
CA GLN A 347 -11.32 -12.81 -9.13
C GLN A 347 -9.83 -12.42 -9.03
N GLY A 348 -9.07 -13.02 -8.11
CA GLY A 348 -7.70 -12.59 -7.82
C GLY A 348 -7.62 -11.44 -6.81
N LEU A 349 -8.75 -10.99 -6.26
CA LEU A 349 -8.89 -9.84 -5.36
C LEU A 349 -9.02 -10.26 -3.87
N GLY A 350 -8.54 -11.47 -3.54
CA GLY A 350 -8.49 -11.97 -2.18
C GLY A 350 -7.24 -11.51 -1.41
N GLU A 351 -6.90 -12.24 -0.34
CA GLU A 351 -5.76 -11.93 0.52
C GLU A 351 -4.45 -11.73 -0.26
N GLY A 352 -3.82 -10.56 -0.11
CA GLY A 352 -2.54 -10.22 -0.73
C GLY A 352 -2.61 -9.69 -2.16
N ALA A 353 -3.81 -9.37 -2.67
CA ALA A 353 -3.99 -8.68 -3.95
C ALA A 353 -3.28 -7.31 -3.98
N SER A 354 -2.81 -6.93 -5.17
CA SER A 354 -2.11 -5.65 -5.39
C SER A 354 -3.10 -4.51 -5.68
N GLU A 355 -4.26 -4.83 -6.26
CA GLU A 355 -5.38 -3.89 -6.48
C GLU A 355 -5.90 -3.29 -5.17
N TYR A 356 -6.41 -2.04 -5.22
CA TYR A 356 -6.86 -1.30 -4.05
C TYR A 356 -8.20 -1.82 -3.54
N HIS A 357 -9.21 -1.91 -4.41
CA HIS A 357 -10.53 -2.43 -4.04
C HIS A 357 -10.50 -3.96 -4.03
N ASN A 358 -10.02 -4.51 -2.92
CA ASN A 358 -9.95 -5.96 -2.67
C ASN A 358 -10.75 -6.33 -1.41
N PHE A 359 -10.86 -7.62 -1.11
CA PHE A 359 -11.64 -8.08 0.04
C PHE A 359 -11.14 -7.51 1.37
N HIS A 360 -9.82 -7.31 1.51
CA HIS A 360 -9.22 -6.74 2.71
C HIS A 360 -9.72 -5.31 2.95
N HIS A 361 -9.79 -4.48 1.91
CA HIS A 361 -10.33 -3.12 2.00
C HIS A 361 -11.77 -3.13 2.51
N SER A 362 -12.66 -3.99 1.98
CA SER A 362 -14.04 -4.08 2.46
C SER A 362 -14.14 -4.50 3.94
N LEU A 363 -13.24 -5.37 4.41
CA LEU A 363 -13.15 -5.73 5.83
C LEU A 363 -12.68 -4.54 6.69
N GLU A 364 -11.68 -3.79 6.23
CA GLU A 364 -11.19 -2.61 6.96
C GLU A 364 -12.27 -1.52 7.06
N VAL A 365 -12.99 -1.23 5.95
CA VAL A 365 -14.11 -0.27 5.93
C VAL A 365 -15.20 -0.69 6.90
N ALA A 366 -15.65 -1.95 6.83
CA ALA A 366 -16.66 -2.47 7.75
C ALA A 366 -16.23 -2.38 9.22
N TYR A 367 -14.96 -2.68 9.52
CA TYR A 367 -14.41 -2.59 10.87
C TYR A 367 -14.35 -1.14 11.36
N VAL A 368 -13.82 -0.22 10.55
CA VAL A 368 -13.66 1.20 10.90
C VAL A 368 -15.00 1.90 11.01
N ALA A 369 -15.96 1.63 10.12
CA ALA A 369 -17.30 2.22 10.17
C ALA A 369 -17.99 1.94 11.51
N MET A 370 -17.91 0.70 12.01
CA MET A 370 -18.45 0.36 13.34
C MET A 370 -17.71 1.07 14.48
N GLN A 371 -16.41 1.32 14.36
CA GLN A 371 -15.65 2.05 15.39
C GLN A 371 -15.94 3.56 15.35
N LEU A 372 -16.22 4.10 14.16
CA LEU A 372 -16.48 5.52 13.93
C LEU A 372 -17.88 5.92 14.42
N LEU A 373 -18.89 5.06 14.26
CA LEU A 373 -20.25 5.28 14.78
C LEU A 373 -20.30 5.12 16.32
N PRO A 374 -20.61 6.19 17.08
CA PRO A 374 -20.86 6.08 18.52
C PRO A 374 -22.31 5.65 18.81
N ASP A 375 -22.58 5.24 20.06
CA ASP A 375 -23.92 4.79 20.47
C ASP A 375 -24.97 5.92 20.48
N TYR A 376 -24.54 7.18 20.60
CA TYR A 376 -25.41 8.35 20.49
C TYR A 376 -24.69 9.46 19.73
N PHE A 377 -25.34 10.04 18.71
CA PHE A 377 -24.78 11.13 17.93
C PHE A 377 -25.86 12.02 17.32
N ARG A 378 -25.68 13.34 17.43
CA ARG A 378 -26.57 14.37 16.83
C ARG A 378 -28.07 14.10 17.03
N GLY A 379 -28.47 13.70 18.23
CA GLY A 379 -29.88 13.47 18.58
C GLY A 379 -30.39 12.04 18.35
N TYR A 380 -29.60 11.15 17.75
CA TYR A 380 -29.99 9.77 17.46
C TYR A 380 -29.24 8.76 18.33
N GLU A 381 -29.94 7.74 18.80
CA GLU A 381 -29.37 6.56 19.46
C GLU A 381 -29.18 5.43 18.44
N PHE A 382 -28.00 4.82 18.42
CA PHE A 382 -27.61 3.74 17.51
C PHE A 382 -27.53 2.41 18.26
N GLY A 383 -28.39 1.48 17.87
CA GLY A 383 -28.50 0.16 18.48
C GLY A 383 -27.88 -0.94 17.63
N PRO A 384 -27.98 -2.21 18.08
CA PRO A 384 -27.39 -3.36 17.39
C PRO A 384 -27.79 -3.51 15.92
N LYS A 385 -29.03 -3.14 15.58
CA LYS A 385 -29.54 -3.20 14.21
C LYS A 385 -28.88 -2.19 13.29
N ASP A 386 -28.56 -1.00 13.78
CA ASP A 386 -27.87 0.04 13.00
C ASP A 386 -26.42 -0.39 12.70
N TYR A 387 -25.75 -0.98 13.68
CA TYR A 387 -24.41 -1.56 13.50
C TYR A 387 -24.42 -2.76 12.55
N GLU A 388 -25.47 -3.59 12.58
CA GLU A 388 -25.67 -4.68 11.61
C GLU A 388 -25.81 -4.14 10.18
N LEU A 389 -26.66 -3.13 9.97
CA LEU A 389 -26.85 -2.48 8.67
C LEU A 389 -25.53 -1.89 8.15
N LEU A 390 -24.80 -1.17 9.01
CA LEU A 390 -23.53 -0.55 8.66
C LEU A 390 -22.46 -1.61 8.30
N LEU A 391 -22.41 -2.71 9.04
CA LEU A 391 -21.51 -3.84 8.77
C LEU A 391 -21.83 -4.53 7.44
N VAL A 392 -23.10 -4.84 7.18
CA VAL A 392 -23.52 -5.46 5.91
C VAL A 392 -23.24 -4.54 4.73
N ALA A 393 -23.52 -3.24 4.85
CA ALA A 393 -23.22 -2.26 3.81
C ALA A 393 -21.71 -2.14 3.57
N GLY A 394 -20.89 -2.06 4.64
CA GLY A 394 -19.43 -2.01 4.52
C GLY A 394 -18.83 -3.25 3.86
N LEU A 395 -19.41 -4.44 4.09
CA LEU A 395 -18.99 -5.66 3.40
C LEU A 395 -19.38 -5.70 1.91
N LEU A 396 -20.44 -5.00 1.52
CA LEU A 396 -21.00 -5.04 0.16
C LEU A 396 -20.66 -3.83 -0.71
N HIS A 397 -20.16 -2.72 -0.16
CA HIS A 397 -20.05 -1.44 -0.89
C HIS A 397 -19.19 -1.49 -2.17
N ASP A 398 -18.21 -2.40 -2.22
CA ASP A 398 -17.33 -2.64 -3.36
C ASP A 398 -17.59 -3.99 -4.05
N TYR A 399 -18.69 -4.66 -3.72
CA TYR A 399 -18.99 -5.98 -4.29
C TYR A 399 -19.40 -5.87 -5.75
N ASP A 400 -18.41 -6.02 -6.64
CA ASP A 400 -18.57 -6.02 -8.09
C ASP A 400 -17.83 -7.25 -8.69
N PRO A 401 -18.48 -8.41 -8.84
CA PRO A 401 -17.87 -9.60 -9.40
C PRO A 401 -17.60 -9.50 -10.91
N ALA A 402 -18.10 -8.44 -11.54
CA ALA A 402 -17.93 -8.14 -12.95
C ALA A 402 -16.87 -7.05 -13.19
N GLN A 403 -16.12 -6.65 -12.16
CA GLN A 403 -15.04 -5.67 -12.23
C GLN A 403 -14.20 -5.93 -13.49
N GLU A 404 -14.35 -5.04 -14.49
CA GLU A 404 -14.04 -5.37 -15.89
C GLU A 404 -12.61 -5.91 -16.01
N LEU A 405 -12.54 -7.11 -16.60
CA LEU A 405 -11.32 -7.83 -16.96
C LEU A 405 -10.52 -7.03 -17.98
N GLY A 406 -9.82 -5.96 -17.57
CA GLY A 406 -8.88 -5.19 -18.39
C GLY A 406 -9.26 -5.12 -19.86
N SER A 407 -10.47 -4.63 -20.18
CA SER A 407 -10.81 -4.38 -21.58
C SER A 407 -9.99 -3.17 -22.02
N ASN A 408 -9.40 -3.20 -23.22
CA ASN A 408 -8.65 -2.10 -23.86
C ASN A 408 -9.51 -0.83 -24.11
N SER A 409 -10.61 -0.65 -23.38
CA SER A 409 -11.61 0.41 -23.57
C SER A 409 -11.30 1.72 -22.84
N GLY A 410 -10.24 1.78 -22.02
CA GLY A 410 -9.88 2.97 -21.25
C GLY A 410 -10.88 3.32 -20.14
N LYS A 411 -11.75 2.38 -19.74
CA LYS A 411 -12.67 2.55 -18.60
C LYS A 411 -11.99 2.15 -17.29
N PRO A 412 -12.26 2.85 -16.16
CA PRO A 412 -11.67 2.54 -14.85
C PRO A 412 -11.95 1.09 -14.43
N LYS A 413 -10.93 0.43 -13.88
CA LYS A 413 -10.95 -0.98 -13.47
C LYS A 413 -11.66 -1.18 -12.12
N GLY A 414 -11.91 -0.14 -11.31
CA GLY A 414 -12.48 -0.26 -9.96
C GLY A 414 -14.01 -0.35 -9.88
N PRO A 415 -14.60 -0.86 -8.77
CA PRO A 415 -16.04 -0.89 -8.54
C PRO A 415 -16.66 0.50 -8.65
N SER A 416 -17.95 0.57 -8.95
CA SER A 416 -18.73 1.80 -8.84
C SER A 416 -20.03 1.52 -8.11
N ALA A 417 -20.55 2.50 -7.36
CA ALA A 417 -21.80 2.30 -6.61
C ALA A 417 -22.94 1.82 -7.51
N ALA A 418 -23.00 2.32 -8.76
CA ALA A 418 -23.98 1.87 -9.74
C ALA A 418 -23.89 0.37 -10.07
N ARG A 419 -22.68 -0.15 -10.32
CA ARG A 419 -22.49 -1.57 -10.63
C ARG A 419 -22.65 -2.43 -9.40
N THR A 420 -22.14 -1.99 -8.25
CA THR A 420 -22.34 -2.66 -6.96
C THR A 420 -23.83 -2.82 -6.66
N VAL A 421 -24.61 -1.73 -6.69
CA VAL A 421 -26.05 -1.79 -6.41
C VAL A 421 -26.77 -2.65 -7.44
N GLN A 422 -26.43 -2.52 -8.72
CA GLN A 422 -27.00 -3.37 -9.76
C GLN A 422 -26.75 -4.85 -9.49
N GLU A 423 -25.54 -5.23 -9.07
CA GLU A 423 -25.22 -6.62 -8.75
C GLU A 423 -25.92 -7.09 -7.48
N VAL A 424 -25.91 -6.28 -6.43
CA VAL A 424 -26.57 -6.57 -5.15
C VAL A 424 -28.08 -6.77 -5.34
N GLN A 425 -28.70 -6.02 -6.24
CA GLN A 425 -30.09 -6.19 -6.68
C GLN A 425 -30.29 -7.43 -7.55
N ARG A 426 -29.42 -7.65 -8.55
CA ARG A 426 -29.49 -8.81 -9.46
C ARG A 426 -29.37 -10.13 -8.72
N THR A 427 -28.43 -10.20 -7.78
CA THR A 427 -28.21 -11.38 -6.93
C THR A 427 -29.26 -11.48 -5.83
N ARG A 428 -29.85 -10.37 -5.40
CA ARG A 428 -30.75 -10.28 -4.25
C ARG A 428 -30.09 -10.71 -2.93
N ILE A 429 -28.77 -10.54 -2.81
CA ILE A 429 -28.00 -11.01 -1.65
C ILE A 429 -28.45 -10.38 -0.33
N HIS A 430 -28.72 -9.08 -0.35
CA HIS A 430 -29.18 -8.30 0.78
C HIS A 430 -30.63 -8.62 1.18
N ASP A 431 -31.53 -8.85 0.21
CA ASP A 431 -32.88 -9.38 0.46
C ASP A 431 -32.82 -10.75 1.15
N ALA A 432 -32.00 -11.67 0.61
CA ALA A 432 -31.82 -13.00 1.17
C ALA A 432 -31.31 -12.91 2.61
N TYR A 433 -30.33 -12.03 2.88
CA TYR A 433 -29.78 -11.82 4.22
C TYR A 433 -30.85 -11.42 5.25
N PHE A 434 -31.75 -10.49 4.89
CA PHE A 434 -32.75 -9.99 5.85
C PHE A 434 -34.01 -10.85 5.95
N THR A 435 -34.34 -11.66 4.94
CA THR A 435 -35.60 -12.42 4.88
C THR A 435 -35.46 -13.91 5.18
N MET A 436 -34.30 -14.52 4.94
CA MET A 436 -34.09 -15.96 5.10
C MET A 436 -33.65 -16.33 6.53
N THR A 437 -33.94 -17.58 6.92
CA THR A 437 -33.31 -18.20 8.08
C THR A 437 -31.82 -18.47 7.83
N ASN A 438 -31.04 -18.74 8.88
CA ASN A 438 -29.60 -19.03 8.75
C ASN A 438 -29.32 -20.22 7.81
N ALA A 439 -30.14 -21.27 7.90
CA ALA A 439 -30.00 -22.46 7.07
C ALA A 439 -30.36 -22.18 5.60
N GLU A 440 -31.46 -21.46 5.36
CA GLU A 440 -31.86 -21.04 4.00
C GLU A 440 -30.81 -20.11 3.37
N PHE A 441 -30.23 -19.19 4.14
CA PHE A 441 -29.21 -18.27 3.66
C PHE A 441 -27.87 -18.96 3.35
N GLU A 442 -27.50 -19.99 4.11
CA GLU A 442 -26.34 -20.83 3.76
C GLU A 442 -26.58 -21.59 2.45
N GLU A 443 -27.77 -22.18 2.32
CA GLU A 443 -28.20 -22.94 1.15
C GLU A 443 -28.35 -22.04 -0.10
N TYR A 444 -28.66 -20.76 0.08
CA TYR A 444 -28.69 -19.75 -0.99
C TYR A 444 -27.35 -19.58 -1.72
N PHE A 445 -26.21 -19.94 -1.09
CA PHE A 445 -24.89 -19.82 -1.72
C PHE A 445 -24.28 -21.12 -2.30
N ARG A 446 -24.95 -22.27 -2.12
CA ARG A 446 -24.38 -23.58 -2.48
C ARG A 446 -24.59 -23.93 -3.94
N GLN A 447 -23.55 -24.34 -4.65
CA GLN A 447 -23.68 -24.84 -6.04
C GLN A 447 -23.84 -26.36 -6.07
N TYR A 448 -24.88 -26.84 -6.76
CA TYR A 448 -25.09 -28.26 -7.05
C TYR A 448 -24.52 -28.59 -8.43
N ARG A 449 -23.61 -29.58 -8.53
CA ARG A 449 -23.13 -30.06 -9.83
C ARG A 449 -24.27 -30.79 -10.56
N SER A 450 -24.56 -30.36 -11.79
CA SER A 450 -25.63 -30.87 -12.65
C SER A 450 -25.14 -31.96 -13.60
N SER A 451 -24.83 -33.15 -13.08
CA SER A 451 -24.58 -34.36 -13.87
C SER A 451 -25.40 -35.53 -13.31
N PRO A 452 -25.94 -36.45 -14.13
CA PRO A 452 -26.75 -37.57 -13.64
C PRO A 452 -26.01 -38.53 -12.69
N SER A 453 -24.69 -38.44 -12.57
CA SER A 453 -23.86 -39.16 -11.58
C SER A 453 -23.43 -38.32 -10.37
N SER A 454 -23.74 -37.01 -10.33
CA SER A 454 -23.23 -36.07 -9.31
C SER A 454 -24.19 -35.79 -8.16
N SER A 455 -25.35 -36.44 -8.09
CA SER A 455 -26.24 -36.41 -6.91
C SER A 455 -25.59 -37.01 -5.64
N LEU A 456 -24.44 -37.66 -5.79
CA LEU A 456 -23.62 -38.23 -4.72
C LEU A 456 -22.39 -37.38 -4.35
N GLN A 457 -22.12 -36.26 -5.03
CA GLN A 457 -21.03 -35.36 -4.67
C GLN A 457 -21.55 -34.26 -3.73
N PRO A 458 -20.81 -33.90 -2.67
CA PRO A 458 -21.19 -32.80 -1.80
C PRO A 458 -21.26 -31.48 -2.59
N PRO A 459 -22.21 -30.58 -2.28
CA PRO A 459 -22.31 -29.28 -2.93
C PRO A 459 -21.02 -28.48 -2.75
N GLU A 460 -20.68 -27.66 -3.75
CA GLU A 460 -19.59 -26.69 -3.60
C GLU A 460 -20.10 -25.51 -2.76
N ASP A 461 -19.57 -25.41 -1.53
CA ASP A 461 -19.98 -24.39 -0.57
C ASP A 461 -19.59 -22.98 -1.02
N TYR A 462 -20.53 -22.04 -0.90
CA TYR A 462 -20.34 -20.60 -1.09
C TYR A 462 -19.75 -20.20 -2.45
N ALA A 463 -20.38 -20.67 -3.52
CA ALA A 463 -19.87 -20.60 -4.89
C ALA A 463 -20.71 -19.72 -5.83
N THR A 464 -22.01 -19.59 -5.59
CA THR A 464 -22.93 -18.87 -6.47
C THR A 464 -24.01 -18.21 -5.62
N THR A 465 -24.86 -17.39 -6.23
CA THR A 465 -26.09 -16.86 -5.60
C THR A 465 -27.30 -17.47 -6.29
N HIS A 466 -28.36 -17.75 -5.52
CA HIS A 466 -29.63 -18.32 -6.01
C HIS A 466 -30.80 -17.35 -5.77
N PRO A 467 -30.88 -16.21 -6.50
CA PRO A 467 -31.92 -15.19 -6.32
C PRO A 467 -33.34 -15.73 -6.40
N GLU A 468 -33.56 -16.80 -7.16
CA GLU A 468 -34.86 -17.47 -7.32
C GLU A 468 -35.36 -18.15 -6.03
N ARG A 469 -34.48 -18.37 -5.04
CA ARG A 469 -34.86 -18.92 -3.73
C ARG A 469 -35.43 -17.87 -2.77
N VAL A 470 -35.32 -16.59 -3.09
CA VAL A 470 -35.86 -15.50 -2.28
C VAL A 470 -37.37 -15.42 -2.48
N LYS A 471 -38.12 -15.93 -1.50
CA LYS A 471 -39.59 -16.07 -1.56
C LYS A 471 -40.38 -14.76 -1.47
N SER A 472 -39.75 -13.66 -1.08
CA SER A 472 -40.40 -12.36 -0.96
C SER A 472 -40.39 -11.61 -2.29
N ASP A 473 -41.56 -11.17 -2.75
CA ASP A 473 -41.70 -10.34 -3.97
C ASP A 473 -41.47 -8.84 -3.68
N TRP A 474 -41.26 -8.47 -2.42
CA TRP A 474 -41.01 -7.09 -1.98
C TRP A 474 -39.61 -6.95 -1.36
N THR A 475 -39.04 -5.74 -1.45
CA THR A 475 -37.71 -5.40 -0.93
C THR A 475 -37.81 -4.93 0.54
N PRO A 476 -37.14 -5.60 1.50
CA PRO A 476 -37.05 -5.17 2.89
C PRO A 476 -36.65 -3.70 3.06
N THR A 477 -37.17 -3.03 4.09
CA THR A 477 -36.72 -1.66 4.41
C THR A 477 -35.22 -1.64 4.70
N GLU A 478 -34.70 -2.66 5.35
CA GLU A 478 -33.25 -2.83 5.56
C GLU A 478 -32.47 -2.94 4.25
N SER A 479 -33.01 -3.66 3.26
CA SER A 479 -32.39 -3.76 1.94
C SER A 479 -32.25 -2.38 1.28
N LEU A 480 -33.32 -1.56 1.32
CA LEU A 480 -33.29 -0.19 0.81
C LEU A 480 -32.28 0.69 1.58
N ILE A 481 -32.12 0.48 2.88
CA ILE A 481 -31.07 1.16 3.67
C ILE A 481 -29.68 0.77 3.17
N ILE A 482 -29.41 -0.53 2.94
CA ILE A 482 -28.12 -0.98 2.39
C ILE A 482 -27.83 -0.31 1.05
N GLU A 483 -28.79 -0.32 0.12
CA GLU A 483 -28.63 0.36 -1.18
C GLU A 483 -28.37 1.86 -1.02
N THR A 484 -29.09 2.53 -0.11
CA THR A 484 -28.90 3.96 0.19
C THR A 484 -27.48 4.25 0.69
N LEU A 485 -26.97 3.41 1.59
CA LEU A 485 -25.62 3.53 2.13
C LEU A 485 -24.56 3.36 1.03
N ILE A 486 -24.72 2.38 0.13
CA ILE A 486 -23.79 2.12 -0.97
C ILE A 486 -23.81 3.28 -1.99
N TRP A 487 -24.98 3.82 -2.34
CA TRP A 487 -25.03 4.97 -3.26
C TRP A 487 -24.26 6.19 -2.75
N ARG A 488 -24.11 6.33 -1.43
CA ARG A 488 -23.37 7.44 -0.83
C ARG A 488 -21.85 7.31 -0.97
N THR A 489 -21.32 6.10 -1.22
CA THR A 489 -19.88 5.86 -1.33
C THR A 489 -19.30 6.20 -2.71
N ASP A 490 -20.14 6.48 -3.72
CA ASP A 490 -19.67 6.85 -5.05
C ASP A 490 -18.81 8.14 -4.99
N PHE A 491 -17.53 8.05 -5.32
CA PHE A 491 -16.61 9.17 -5.14
C PHE A 491 -16.20 9.80 -6.49
N PRO A 492 -16.06 11.15 -6.58
CA PRO A 492 -16.51 12.14 -5.61
C PRO A 492 -18.01 12.37 -5.69
N PHE A 493 -18.74 12.04 -4.62
CA PHE A 493 -20.21 11.99 -4.59
C PHE A 493 -20.89 13.24 -5.13
N PHE A 494 -20.40 14.42 -4.73
CA PHE A 494 -20.96 15.70 -5.14
C PHE A 494 -20.79 16.01 -6.64
N LYS A 495 -19.97 15.25 -7.37
CA LYS A 495 -19.84 15.32 -8.84
C LYS A 495 -20.63 14.21 -9.56
N GLN A 496 -21.13 13.20 -8.83
CA GLN A 496 -21.86 12.06 -9.39
C GLN A 496 -23.37 12.31 -9.36
N LYS A 497 -23.90 12.88 -10.45
CA LYS A 497 -25.33 13.24 -10.55
C LYS A 497 -26.27 12.05 -10.34
N LEU A 498 -25.96 10.90 -10.96
CA LEU A 498 -26.77 9.68 -10.81
C LEU A 498 -26.81 9.20 -9.36
N ALA A 499 -25.66 9.15 -8.69
CA ALA A 499 -25.57 8.73 -7.30
C ALA A 499 -26.37 9.65 -6.37
N GLN A 500 -26.26 10.97 -6.56
CA GLN A 500 -27.04 11.96 -5.79
C GLN A 500 -28.55 11.79 -5.98
N GLU A 501 -29.01 11.60 -7.21
CA GLU A 501 -30.43 11.39 -7.53
C GLU A 501 -30.94 10.09 -6.89
N LYS A 502 -30.21 8.98 -7.04
CA LYS A 502 -30.59 7.68 -6.46
C LYS A 502 -30.56 7.67 -4.94
N TYR A 503 -29.52 8.24 -4.35
CA TYR A 503 -29.40 8.43 -2.90
C TYR A 503 -30.59 9.21 -2.34
N SER A 504 -30.90 10.37 -2.92
CA SER A 504 -31.99 11.23 -2.45
C SER A 504 -33.35 10.55 -2.59
N ALA A 505 -33.58 9.85 -3.72
CA ALA A 505 -34.83 9.15 -3.98
C ALA A 505 -35.05 7.99 -3.00
N LEU A 506 -34.03 7.18 -2.70
CA LEU A 506 -34.14 6.10 -1.73
C LEU A 506 -34.30 6.64 -0.31
N LEU A 507 -33.51 7.65 0.06
CA LEU A 507 -33.55 8.26 1.39
C LEU A 507 -34.93 8.84 1.70
N SER A 508 -35.61 9.44 0.72
CA SER A 508 -36.97 9.98 0.87
C SER A 508 -38.04 8.92 1.12
N GLN A 509 -37.79 7.65 0.78
CA GLN A 509 -38.72 6.52 1.02
C GLN A 509 -38.62 5.98 2.45
N LEU A 510 -37.57 6.35 3.19
CA LEU A 510 -37.26 5.81 4.51
C LEU A 510 -37.82 6.73 5.61
N LYS A 511 -38.51 6.12 6.60
CA LYS A 511 -39.15 6.86 7.71
C LYS A 511 -38.14 7.63 8.57
N ASP A 512 -36.99 7.02 8.89
CA ASP A 512 -35.93 7.61 9.72
C ASP A 512 -34.78 8.17 8.87
N ASN A 513 -35.12 8.95 7.83
CA ASN A 513 -34.16 9.45 6.86
C ASN A 513 -32.96 10.19 7.47
N GLY A 514 -33.14 10.98 8.55
CA GLY A 514 -32.04 11.68 9.22
C GLY A 514 -31.02 10.72 9.87
N LYS A 515 -31.49 9.62 10.45
CA LYS A 515 -30.64 8.60 11.05
C LYS A 515 -29.91 7.78 9.99
N VAL A 516 -30.63 7.39 8.93
CA VAL A 516 -30.04 6.66 7.78
C VAL A 516 -29.00 7.52 7.07
N ASN A 517 -29.25 8.82 6.92
CA ASN A 517 -28.28 9.76 6.37
C ASN A 517 -26.99 9.75 7.19
N LEU A 518 -27.06 9.77 8.53
CA LEU A 518 -25.86 9.67 9.38
C LEU A 518 -25.12 8.34 9.20
N LEU A 519 -25.82 7.21 9.03
CA LEU A 519 -25.17 5.93 8.73
C LEU A 519 -24.44 5.96 7.37
N ALA A 520 -25.08 6.55 6.35
CA ALA A 520 -24.49 6.71 5.02
C ALA A 520 -23.25 7.62 5.05
N GLU A 521 -23.30 8.74 5.76
CA GLU A 521 -22.16 9.63 5.95
C GLU A 521 -21.02 8.93 6.70
N VAL A 522 -21.32 8.15 7.75
CA VAL A 522 -20.29 7.39 8.49
C VAL A 522 -19.63 6.33 7.62
N LEU A 523 -20.39 5.58 6.81
CA LEU A 523 -19.81 4.59 5.90
C LEU A 523 -18.92 5.26 4.86
N TRP A 524 -19.41 6.33 4.23
CA TRP A 524 -18.65 7.11 3.25
C TRP A 524 -17.36 7.67 3.84
N LEU A 525 -17.42 8.28 5.03
CA LEU A 525 -16.23 8.78 5.71
C LEU A 525 -15.27 7.66 6.08
N ALA A 526 -15.76 6.52 6.56
CA ALA A 526 -14.92 5.36 6.87
C ALA A 526 -14.19 4.84 5.62
N ASP A 527 -14.88 4.71 4.49
CA ASP A 527 -14.30 4.26 3.22
C ASP A 527 -13.20 5.21 2.72
N LEU A 528 -13.46 6.52 2.68
CA LEU A 528 -12.45 7.51 2.26
C LEU A 528 -11.23 7.57 3.19
N SER A 529 -11.43 7.37 4.49
CA SER A 529 -10.40 7.60 5.49
C SER A 529 -9.63 6.34 5.90
N VAL A 530 -10.14 5.14 5.62
CA VAL A 530 -9.57 3.88 6.14
C VAL A 530 -8.10 3.73 5.77
N THR A 531 -7.75 3.92 4.49
CA THR A 531 -6.39 3.80 3.97
C THR A 531 -5.39 4.62 4.77
N TYR A 532 -5.81 5.80 5.21
CA TYR A 532 -5.02 6.77 5.95
C TYR A 532 -5.02 6.50 7.45
N MET A 533 -6.15 6.13 8.04
CA MET A 533 -6.25 5.90 9.49
C MET A 533 -5.55 4.62 9.95
N VAL A 534 -5.38 3.66 9.05
CA VAL A 534 -4.97 2.28 9.40
C VAL A 534 -3.53 1.97 9.01
N SER A 535 -2.92 2.81 8.18
CA SER A 535 -1.57 2.64 7.60
C SER A 535 -0.58 3.65 8.17
N ASP A 536 0.71 3.32 8.12
CA ASP A 536 1.78 4.33 8.18
C ASP A 536 1.84 5.11 6.85
N PRO A 537 2.56 6.25 6.78
CA PRO A 537 2.55 7.07 5.57
C PRO A 537 2.97 6.31 4.32
N VAL A 538 4.04 5.53 4.39
CA VAL A 538 4.62 4.87 3.21
C VAL A 538 3.62 3.88 2.62
N ARG A 539 2.98 3.11 3.49
CA ARG A 539 1.96 2.17 3.08
C ARG A 539 0.68 2.86 2.58
N ALA A 540 0.27 3.95 3.20
CA ALA A 540 -0.88 4.72 2.72
C ALA A 540 -0.64 5.21 1.28
N TRP A 541 0.56 5.69 0.98
CA TRP A 541 0.90 6.17 -0.36
C TRP A 541 1.01 5.06 -1.40
N ASP A 542 1.54 3.91 -1.02
CA ASP A 542 1.53 2.74 -1.89
C ASP A 542 0.10 2.34 -2.29
N ARG A 543 -0.82 2.27 -1.32
CA ARG A 543 -2.25 2.02 -1.58
C ARG A 543 -2.89 3.09 -2.47
N VAL A 544 -2.59 4.36 -2.23
CA VAL A 544 -3.06 5.46 -3.09
C VAL A 544 -2.53 5.30 -4.51
N ASN A 545 -1.28 4.93 -4.71
CA ASN A 545 -0.75 4.66 -6.04
C ASN A 545 -1.48 3.49 -6.73
N ASN A 546 -1.76 2.41 -6.00
CA ASN A 546 -2.50 1.26 -6.54
C ASN A 546 -3.93 1.67 -6.94
N LEU A 547 -4.58 2.56 -6.19
CA LEU A 547 -5.88 3.13 -6.55
C LEU A 547 -5.79 3.92 -7.88
N TYR A 548 -4.71 4.67 -8.10
CA TYR A 548 -4.53 5.44 -9.34
C TYR A 548 -4.27 4.53 -10.53
N ASP A 549 -3.50 3.45 -10.35
CA ASP A 549 -3.34 2.42 -11.38
C ASP A 549 -4.68 1.79 -11.73
N GLU A 550 -5.47 1.43 -10.72
CA GLU A 550 -6.78 0.82 -10.89
C GLU A 550 -7.76 1.76 -11.62
N LEU A 551 -7.70 3.06 -11.36
CA LEU A 551 -8.54 4.06 -11.99
C LEU A 551 -7.97 4.63 -13.30
N PHE A 552 -6.82 4.13 -13.78
CA PHE A 552 -6.08 4.66 -14.93
C PHE A 552 -5.80 6.17 -14.84
N LEU A 553 -5.59 6.67 -13.62
CA LEU A 553 -5.29 8.07 -13.37
C LEU A 553 -3.79 8.36 -13.55
N PRO A 554 -3.41 9.52 -14.11
CA PRO A 554 -2.00 9.89 -14.21
C PRO A 554 -1.35 9.98 -12.83
N LYS A 555 -0.38 9.09 -12.55
CA LYS A 555 0.36 9.10 -11.27
C LYS A 555 1.09 10.42 -10.97
N LEU A 556 1.43 11.19 -11.99
CA LEU A 556 2.03 12.53 -11.83
C LEU A 556 1.09 13.50 -11.10
N GLU A 557 -0.22 13.26 -11.17
CA GLU A 557 -1.25 14.04 -10.48
C GLU A 557 -1.60 13.43 -9.11
N ALA A 558 -0.97 12.34 -8.68
CA ALA A 558 -1.31 11.67 -7.42
C ALA A 558 -1.13 12.60 -6.23
N VAL A 559 -0.08 13.41 -6.20
CA VAL A 559 0.20 14.35 -5.11
C VAL A 559 -0.89 15.43 -5.02
N SER A 560 -1.21 16.05 -6.15
CA SER A 560 -2.18 17.16 -6.23
C SER A 560 -3.61 16.69 -5.98
N ARG A 561 -3.99 15.55 -6.54
CA ARG A 561 -5.31 14.95 -6.36
C ARG A 561 -5.49 14.33 -4.97
N THR A 562 -4.42 13.82 -4.34
CA THR A 562 -4.49 13.37 -2.94
C THR A 562 -4.74 14.56 -2.02
N ASP A 563 -4.08 15.70 -2.23
CA ASP A 563 -4.37 16.91 -1.43
C ASP A 563 -5.82 17.38 -1.60
N ALA A 564 -6.31 17.46 -2.84
CA ALA A 564 -7.72 17.78 -3.11
C ALA A 564 -8.69 16.76 -2.50
N PHE A 565 -8.37 15.47 -2.58
CA PHE A 565 -9.14 14.40 -1.97
C PHE A 565 -9.20 14.53 -0.45
N PHE A 566 -8.08 14.84 0.22
CA PHE A 566 -8.06 15.09 1.65
C PHE A 566 -8.90 16.30 2.02
N ALA A 567 -8.82 17.39 1.27
CA ALA A 567 -9.61 18.59 1.51
C ALA A 567 -11.13 18.33 1.45
N ASP A 568 -11.58 17.38 0.61
CA ASP A 568 -13.00 17.06 0.44
C ASP A 568 -13.66 16.44 1.69
N PHE A 569 -12.91 15.76 2.57
CA PHE A 569 -13.49 15.12 3.77
C PHE A 569 -12.79 15.40 5.10
N ALA A 570 -11.48 15.70 5.10
CA ALA A 570 -10.70 15.88 6.33
C ALA A 570 -11.16 17.11 7.14
N ASP A 571 -11.63 18.14 6.44
CA ASP A 571 -12.08 19.40 7.04
C ASP A 571 -13.58 19.44 7.33
N LEU A 572 -14.32 18.38 7.01
CA LEU A 572 -15.74 18.31 7.30
C LEU A 572 -15.99 18.35 8.81
N PRO A 573 -16.85 19.26 9.31
CA PRO A 573 -17.18 19.35 10.73
C PRO A 573 -17.69 18.01 11.29
N LEU A 574 -18.51 17.29 10.51
CA LEU A 574 -19.02 15.98 10.87
C LEU A 574 -17.90 14.97 11.17
N TYR A 575 -16.88 14.90 10.31
CA TYR A 575 -15.79 13.95 10.47
C TYR A 575 -14.94 14.29 11.71
N ARG A 576 -14.62 15.57 11.90
CA ARG A 576 -13.91 16.05 13.09
C ARG A 576 -14.68 15.75 14.39
N GLU A 577 -16.00 15.93 14.39
CA GLU A 577 -16.87 15.56 15.52
C GLU A 577 -16.84 14.06 15.83
N LEU A 578 -16.84 13.20 14.80
CA LEU A 578 -16.75 11.74 14.96
C LEU A 578 -15.40 11.32 15.53
N LEU A 579 -14.30 11.87 15.02
CA LEU A 579 -12.95 11.56 15.53
C LEU A 579 -12.73 12.06 16.97
N ALA A 580 -13.40 13.12 17.37
CA ALA A 580 -13.34 13.69 18.72
C ALA A 580 -14.15 12.88 19.76
N GLN A 581 -14.96 11.90 19.34
CA GLN A 581 -15.73 11.09 20.26
C GLN A 581 -14.83 10.30 21.22
N ARG A 582 -15.19 10.29 22.51
CA ARG A 582 -14.43 9.55 23.54
C ARG A 582 -14.36 8.06 23.27
N GLY A 583 -15.37 7.50 22.60
CA GLY A 583 -15.41 6.07 22.24
C GLY A 583 -14.53 5.69 21.04
N PHE A 584 -14.05 6.66 20.26
CA PHE A 584 -13.24 6.40 19.08
C PHE A 584 -11.80 6.01 19.48
N PRO A 585 -11.21 4.92 18.92
CA PRO A 585 -9.91 4.44 19.34
C PRO A 585 -8.76 5.47 19.19
N ASP A 586 -8.06 5.77 20.29
CA ASP A 586 -6.94 6.74 20.30
C ASP A 586 -5.82 6.41 19.30
N VAL A 587 -5.60 5.12 19.02
CA VAL A 587 -4.60 4.70 18.03
C VAL A 587 -4.93 5.23 16.64
N PHE A 588 -6.20 5.16 16.23
CA PHE A 588 -6.64 5.70 14.94
C PHE A 588 -6.57 7.22 14.94
N ARG A 589 -6.96 7.90 16.04
CA ARG A 589 -6.80 9.35 16.14
C ARG A 589 -5.34 9.80 15.99
N ARG A 590 -4.41 9.11 16.66
CA ARG A 590 -2.97 9.40 16.53
C ARG A 590 -2.43 9.15 15.12
N ARG A 591 -2.84 8.05 14.48
CA ARG A 591 -2.46 7.74 13.10
C ARG A 591 -3.02 8.77 12.12
N TRP A 592 -4.30 9.08 12.25
CA TRP A 592 -4.95 10.12 11.47
C TRP A 592 -4.21 11.45 11.59
N ASN A 593 -3.88 11.90 12.80
CA ASN A 593 -3.13 13.15 13.00
C ASN A 593 -1.76 13.11 12.31
N LEU A 594 -1.02 12.00 12.45
CA LEU A 594 0.29 11.84 11.80
C LEU A 594 0.15 11.86 10.27
N ILE A 595 -0.87 11.19 9.73
CA ILE A 595 -1.11 11.09 8.29
C ILE A 595 -1.62 12.40 7.73
N TYR A 596 -2.52 13.09 8.43
CA TYR A 596 -2.97 14.43 8.06
C TYR A 596 -1.80 15.41 8.03
N GLN A 597 -0.95 15.43 9.07
CA GLN A 597 0.28 16.22 9.07
C GLN A 597 1.20 15.83 7.91
N PHE A 598 1.29 14.55 7.58
CA PHE A 598 2.18 14.08 6.53
C PHE A 598 1.66 14.37 5.10
N PHE A 599 0.43 13.98 4.80
CA PHE A 599 -0.17 14.02 3.46
C PHE A 599 -0.82 15.35 3.11
N HIS A 600 -1.29 16.09 4.11
CA HIS A 600 -1.90 17.40 3.89
C HIS A 600 -0.93 18.52 4.27
N GLU A 601 -0.38 18.55 5.49
CA GLU A 601 0.53 19.65 5.85
C GLU A 601 1.95 19.48 5.26
N GLY A 602 2.42 18.24 5.10
CA GLY A 602 3.74 17.89 4.60
C GLY A 602 3.83 17.74 3.07
N ASN A 603 2.70 17.83 2.37
CA ASN A 603 2.68 17.84 0.92
C ASN A 603 3.21 19.19 0.40
N PRO A 604 4.23 19.23 -0.47
CA PRO A 604 4.81 20.50 -0.93
C PRO A 604 3.82 21.38 -1.71
N SER A 605 2.73 20.84 -2.27
CA SER A 605 1.69 21.64 -2.94
C SER A 605 0.91 22.53 -1.99
N THR A 606 0.65 22.06 -0.77
CA THR A 606 -0.19 22.75 0.20
C THR A 606 0.41 24.08 0.70
N PRO A 607 1.67 24.14 1.19
CA PRO A 607 2.28 25.40 1.58
C PRO A 607 2.57 26.29 0.36
N LEU A 608 2.85 25.72 -0.82
CA LEU A 608 2.97 26.47 -2.07
C LEU A 608 1.66 27.21 -2.40
N ASN A 609 0.53 26.50 -2.41
CA ASN A 609 -0.77 27.06 -2.72
C ASN A 609 -1.23 28.08 -1.69
N ARG A 610 -1.03 27.83 -0.38
CA ARG A 610 -1.29 28.84 0.66
C ARG A 610 -0.45 30.09 0.45
N THR A 611 0.81 29.94 0.07
CA THR A 611 1.72 31.07 -0.20
C THR A 611 1.26 31.88 -1.41
N ILE A 612 0.84 31.22 -2.49
CA ILE A 612 0.26 31.88 -3.67
C ILE A 612 -1.01 32.65 -3.27
N GLU A 613 -1.92 32.02 -2.52
CA GLU A 613 -3.17 32.65 -2.10
C GLU A 613 -2.94 33.86 -1.19
N MET A 614 -1.98 33.78 -0.26
CA MET A 614 -1.60 34.91 0.60
C MET A 614 -0.91 36.01 -0.21
N ALA A 615 0.01 35.66 -1.11
CA ALA A 615 0.71 36.62 -1.93
C ALA A 615 -0.23 37.41 -2.85
N ARG A 616 -1.22 36.74 -3.46
CA ARG A 616 -2.27 37.38 -4.28
C ARG A 616 -3.13 38.40 -3.52
N LYS A 617 -3.19 38.32 -2.18
CA LYS A 617 -3.92 39.30 -1.35
C LYS A 617 -3.11 40.58 -1.09
N ILE A 618 -1.78 40.54 -1.27
CA ILE A 618 -0.86 41.58 -0.80
C ILE A 618 -0.08 42.24 -1.97
N TYR A 619 0.35 41.44 -2.95
CA TYR A 619 1.25 41.87 -4.02
C TYR A 619 0.52 42.04 -5.36
N PHE A 620 1.05 42.91 -6.23
CA PHE A 620 0.43 43.19 -7.54
C PHE A 620 0.52 42.01 -8.51
N LYS A 621 1.63 41.25 -8.44
CA LYS A 621 1.88 40.07 -9.26
C LYS A 621 2.49 38.96 -8.43
N VAL A 622 2.20 37.72 -8.80
CA VAL A 622 2.83 36.51 -8.28
C VAL A 622 3.54 35.79 -9.42
N ASN A 623 4.85 35.66 -9.28
CA ASN A 623 5.74 35.11 -10.29
C ASN A 623 6.36 33.80 -9.78
N VAL A 624 6.53 32.82 -10.66
CA VAL A 624 7.08 31.50 -10.31
C VAL A 624 8.28 31.16 -11.17
N GLU A 625 9.44 30.96 -10.55
CA GLU A 625 10.63 30.39 -11.18
C GLU A 625 10.59 28.85 -11.10
N LEU A 626 10.75 28.20 -12.25
CA LEU A 626 10.79 26.75 -12.37
C LEU A 626 12.22 26.25 -12.55
N GLY A 627 12.64 25.30 -11.70
CA GLY A 627 14.00 24.78 -11.74
C GLY A 627 14.99 25.65 -10.95
N MET A 628 14.49 26.36 -9.93
CA MET A 628 15.31 27.20 -9.06
C MET A 628 16.44 26.37 -8.44
N ARG A 629 17.67 26.86 -8.57
CA ARG A 629 18.86 26.32 -7.91
C ARG A 629 19.01 26.92 -6.52
N ARG A 630 20.12 27.59 -6.23
CA ARG A 630 20.42 28.23 -4.94
C ARG A 630 19.70 29.56 -4.72
N GLY A 631 18.78 29.95 -5.61
CA GLY A 631 17.97 31.16 -5.48
C GLY A 631 18.69 32.49 -5.71
N GLU A 632 19.87 32.49 -6.36
CA GLU A 632 20.66 33.71 -6.64
C GLU A 632 19.92 34.66 -7.56
N MET A 633 19.52 34.15 -8.73
CA MET A 633 18.71 34.89 -9.70
C MET A 633 17.41 35.38 -9.07
N LEU A 634 16.70 34.51 -8.34
CA LEU A 634 15.43 34.88 -7.72
C LEU A 634 15.57 36.00 -6.67
N GLN A 635 16.65 35.99 -5.89
CA GLN A 635 16.94 37.03 -4.91
C GLN A 635 17.16 38.38 -5.60
N GLU A 636 17.98 38.40 -6.65
CA GLU A 636 18.28 39.62 -7.42
C GLU A 636 16.98 40.18 -8.03
N ILE A 637 16.21 39.32 -8.71
CA ILE A 637 14.90 39.68 -9.25
C ILE A 637 13.98 40.26 -8.17
N ALA A 638 13.84 39.56 -7.03
CA ALA A 638 12.95 39.99 -5.97
C ALA A 638 13.35 41.34 -5.36
N SER A 639 14.66 41.59 -5.21
CA SER A 639 15.20 42.83 -4.68
C SER A 639 14.90 44.05 -5.56
N GLU A 640 14.84 43.86 -6.89
CA GLU A 640 14.51 44.92 -7.85
C GLU A 640 12.99 45.11 -8.05
N ASN A 641 12.17 44.25 -7.44
CA ASN A 641 10.72 44.13 -7.70
C ASN A 641 9.90 44.04 -6.41
N TRP A 642 10.09 44.99 -5.49
CA TRP A 642 9.48 45.00 -4.14
C TRP A 642 7.95 44.91 -4.10
N SER A 643 7.24 45.29 -5.17
CA SER A 643 5.78 45.29 -5.26
C SER A 643 5.18 43.99 -5.84
N GLU A 644 6.03 43.05 -6.23
CA GLU A 644 5.68 41.74 -6.77
C GLU A 644 6.24 40.62 -5.88
N TYR A 645 5.59 39.45 -5.91
CA TYR A 645 6.00 38.28 -5.13
C TYR A 645 6.64 37.21 -6.02
N PHE A 646 7.72 36.58 -5.56
CA PHE A 646 8.49 35.60 -6.32
C PHE A 646 8.54 34.25 -5.59
N ILE A 647 8.30 33.18 -6.34
CA ILE A 647 8.27 31.82 -5.81
C ILE A 647 9.22 30.96 -6.63
N GLY A 648 10.23 30.37 -6.00
CA GLY A 648 11.15 29.45 -6.65
C GLY A 648 10.82 27.99 -6.33
N ILE A 649 10.78 27.13 -7.34
CA ILE A 649 10.58 25.68 -7.17
C ILE A 649 11.83 24.95 -7.66
N GLY A 650 12.50 24.21 -6.77
CA GLY A 650 13.74 23.47 -7.05
C GLY A 650 13.67 21.98 -6.66
N LYS A 651 14.34 21.13 -7.44
CA LYS A 651 14.38 19.66 -7.22
C LYS A 651 15.45 19.24 -6.19
N ASP A 652 16.57 19.96 -6.10
CA ASP A 652 17.64 19.66 -5.14
C ASP A 652 17.35 20.30 -3.76
N GLN A 653 17.13 19.45 -2.76
CA GLN A 653 16.80 19.89 -1.39
C GLN A 653 17.90 20.75 -0.76
N SER A 654 19.17 20.47 -1.04
CA SER A 654 20.30 21.20 -0.48
C SER A 654 20.40 22.61 -1.08
N GLU A 655 20.07 22.76 -2.35
CA GLU A 655 20.04 24.06 -3.01
C GLU A 655 18.85 24.90 -2.56
N VAL A 656 17.67 24.28 -2.41
CA VAL A 656 16.47 24.95 -1.90
C VAL A 656 16.67 25.45 -0.47
N LEU A 657 17.34 24.69 0.40
CA LEU A 657 17.65 25.14 1.76
C LEU A 657 18.55 26.40 1.77
N LYS A 658 19.53 26.46 0.86
CA LYS A 658 20.36 27.65 0.66
C LYS A 658 19.53 28.82 0.13
N ALA A 659 18.65 28.56 -0.84
CA ALA A 659 17.74 29.56 -1.37
C ALA A 659 16.84 30.14 -0.26
N LYS A 660 16.22 29.30 0.57
CA LYS A 660 15.39 29.77 1.71
C LYS A 660 16.15 30.70 2.66
N SER A 661 17.39 30.34 3.00
CA SER A 661 18.23 31.15 3.89
C SER A 661 18.54 32.51 3.26
N ARG A 662 18.86 32.51 1.96
CA ARG A 662 19.17 33.71 1.18
C ARG A 662 17.96 34.63 0.98
N LEU A 663 16.79 34.08 0.66
CA LEU A 663 15.56 34.85 0.46
C LEU A 663 15.02 35.42 1.79
N ALA A 664 15.36 34.84 2.94
CA ALA A 664 14.99 35.38 4.25
C ALA A 664 15.68 36.73 4.56
N GLU A 665 16.76 37.06 3.86
CA GLU A 665 17.50 38.33 3.98
C GLU A 665 16.86 39.48 3.18
N LEU A 666 15.83 39.21 2.35
CA LEU A 666 15.13 40.23 1.58
C LEU A 666 14.27 41.12 2.48
N ASP A 667 14.27 42.43 2.18
CA ASP A 667 13.38 43.42 2.77
C ASP A 667 12.76 44.29 1.65
N PRO A 668 11.45 44.14 1.33
CA PRO A 668 10.48 43.25 1.97
C PRO A 668 10.74 41.76 1.69
N GLN A 669 10.22 40.87 2.55
CA GLN A 669 10.24 39.42 2.31
C GLN A 669 9.23 39.03 1.20
N ASN A 670 9.53 39.41 -0.03
CA ASN A 670 8.70 39.22 -1.22
C ASN A 670 9.12 38.01 -2.06
N ALA A 671 9.88 37.07 -1.49
CA ALA A 671 10.22 35.83 -2.17
C ALA A 671 10.21 34.61 -1.25
N SER A 672 9.93 33.44 -1.83
CA SER A 672 9.92 32.15 -1.15
C SER A 672 10.46 31.04 -2.03
N ALA A 673 10.98 29.98 -1.40
CA ALA A 673 11.55 28.83 -2.09
C ALA A 673 10.92 27.53 -1.61
N PHE A 674 10.56 26.67 -2.56
CA PHE A 674 9.92 25.38 -2.33
C PHE A 674 10.75 24.25 -2.94
N TRP A 675 10.80 23.14 -2.20
CA TRP A 675 11.46 21.92 -2.66
C TRP A 675 10.41 21.01 -3.27
N GLY A 676 10.66 20.52 -4.48
CA GLY A 676 9.85 19.51 -5.13
C GLY A 676 10.03 19.47 -6.64
N ASP A 677 9.46 18.42 -7.26
CA ASP A 677 9.47 18.27 -8.71
C ASP A 677 8.45 19.20 -9.38
N VAL A 678 8.94 20.06 -10.27
CA VAL A 678 8.12 21.03 -11.02
C VAL A 678 6.98 20.35 -11.77
N GLN A 679 7.19 19.19 -12.39
CA GLN A 679 6.16 18.52 -13.18
C GLN A 679 4.99 18.03 -12.32
N LYS A 680 5.22 17.83 -11.01
CA LYS A 680 4.19 17.37 -10.05
C LYS A 680 3.51 18.51 -9.32
N LEU A 681 4.25 19.58 -9.03
CA LEU A 681 3.71 20.74 -8.33
C LEU A 681 2.92 21.65 -9.27
N LEU A 682 3.33 21.78 -10.53
CA LEU A 682 2.61 22.61 -11.51
C LEU A 682 1.11 22.28 -11.63
N PRO A 683 0.68 21.00 -11.74
CA PRO A 683 -0.74 20.67 -11.76
C PRO A 683 -1.52 21.15 -10.52
N SER A 684 -0.88 21.22 -9.34
CA SER A 684 -1.53 21.62 -8.09
C SER A 684 -1.74 23.12 -7.94
N ILE A 685 -1.02 23.96 -8.70
CA ILE A 685 -1.20 25.40 -8.66
C ILE A 685 -2.60 25.73 -9.22
N PRO A 686 -3.40 26.62 -8.58
CA PRO A 686 -4.71 26.99 -9.10
C PRO A 686 -4.62 27.65 -10.49
N ASP A 687 -5.60 27.38 -11.35
CA ASP A 687 -5.69 28.01 -12.66
C ASP A 687 -5.85 29.53 -12.51
N GLY A 688 -5.21 30.30 -13.40
CA GLY A 688 -5.26 31.77 -13.37
C GLY A 688 -4.56 32.44 -12.18
N ALA A 689 -3.73 31.73 -11.41
CA ALA A 689 -3.13 32.24 -10.18
C ALA A 689 -1.74 32.90 -10.36
N ILE A 690 -1.05 32.64 -11.48
CA ILE A 690 0.35 33.04 -11.68
C ILE A 690 0.45 34.09 -12.79
N ASP A 691 1.12 35.21 -12.54
CA ASP A 691 1.28 36.28 -13.53
C ASP A 691 2.44 36.00 -14.48
N ASN A 692 3.58 35.49 -13.99
CA ASN A 692 4.68 35.08 -14.86
C ASN A 692 5.32 33.76 -14.42
N PHE A 693 5.62 32.89 -15.39
CA PHE A 693 6.54 31.78 -15.19
C PHE A 693 7.93 32.15 -15.71
N LEU A 694 8.96 31.94 -14.91
CA LEU A 694 10.37 32.15 -15.27
C LEU A 694 11.04 30.79 -15.42
N ILE A 695 11.71 30.54 -16.55
CA ILE A 695 12.36 29.27 -16.86
C ILE A 695 13.76 29.54 -17.37
N VAL A 696 14.76 28.80 -16.87
CA VAL A 696 16.10 28.75 -17.44
C VAL A 696 16.23 27.46 -18.25
N MET A 697 16.53 27.56 -19.54
CA MET A 697 16.55 26.44 -20.50
C MET A 697 17.86 26.41 -21.29
N PRO A 698 18.89 25.70 -20.81
CA PRO A 698 20.15 25.53 -21.54
C PRO A 698 20.00 24.61 -22.76
N GLY A 699 20.46 25.05 -23.93
CA GLY A 699 20.35 24.34 -25.20
C GLY A 699 21.13 23.03 -25.26
N ARG A 700 22.23 22.92 -24.50
CA ARG A 700 23.03 21.68 -24.38
C ARG A 700 22.35 20.59 -23.56
N VAL A 701 21.40 20.95 -22.70
CA VAL A 701 20.74 20.02 -21.78
C VAL A 701 19.38 19.58 -22.32
N GLU A 702 18.63 20.48 -22.99
CA GLU A 702 17.31 20.18 -23.54
C GLU A 702 17.32 20.05 -25.08
N THR A 703 17.84 18.95 -25.61
CA THR A 703 18.13 18.78 -27.05
C THR A 703 16.92 18.77 -27.99
N LEU A 704 15.69 18.55 -27.48
CA LEU A 704 14.45 18.44 -28.27
C LEU A 704 14.55 17.51 -29.50
N ALA A 705 15.43 16.51 -29.42
CA ALA A 705 15.83 15.69 -30.56
C ALA A 705 14.84 14.54 -30.82
N THR A 706 14.22 14.02 -29.75
CA THR A 706 13.29 12.89 -29.82
C THR A 706 11.83 13.35 -29.77
N GLN A 707 10.92 12.54 -30.32
CA GLN A 707 9.48 12.84 -30.27
C GLN A 707 8.94 12.88 -28.83
N GLU A 708 9.53 12.08 -27.94
CA GLU A 708 9.19 12.06 -26.51
C GLU A 708 9.59 13.37 -25.82
N GLU A 709 10.79 13.90 -26.08
CA GLU A 709 11.24 15.20 -25.57
C GLU A 709 10.32 16.34 -26.02
N LYS A 710 9.96 16.36 -27.31
CA LYS A 710 9.03 17.35 -27.88
C LYS A 710 7.67 17.32 -27.19
N SER A 711 7.12 16.12 -27.00
CA SER A 711 5.84 15.92 -26.33
C SER A 711 5.88 16.36 -24.85
N ARG A 712 7.00 16.12 -24.15
CA ARG A 712 7.19 16.56 -22.76
C ARG A 712 7.17 18.09 -22.62
N ILE A 713 7.88 18.82 -23.49
CA ILE A 713 7.88 20.28 -23.46
C ILE A 713 6.49 20.85 -23.81
N GLU A 714 5.85 20.33 -24.85
CA GLU A 714 4.50 20.75 -25.23
C GLU A 714 3.49 20.54 -24.10
N THR A 715 3.54 19.39 -23.43
CA THR A 715 2.69 19.09 -22.28
C THR A 715 2.95 20.06 -21.14
N ARG A 716 4.22 20.33 -20.82
CA ARG A 716 4.60 21.28 -19.77
C ARG A 716 4.08 22.69 -20.07
N LEU A 717 4.30 23.21 -21.28
CA LEU A 717 3.83 24.53 -21.70
C LEU A 717 2.30 24.62 -21.66
N SER A 718 1.60 23.57 -22.08
CA SER A 718 0.13 23.52 -22.04
C SER A 718 -0.44 23.58 -20.62
N VAL A 719 0.28 23.03 -19.63
CA VAL A 719 -0.08 23.18 -18.21
C VAL A 719 0.15 24.61 -17.76
N LEU A 720 1.30 25.21 -18.08
CA LEU A 720 1.63 26.59 -17.68
C LEU A 720 0.57 27.59 -18.16
N VAL A 721 0.12 27.47 -19.41
CA VAL A 721 -0.91 28.34 -19.99
C VAL A 721 -2.17 28.40 -19.14
N LYS A 722 -2.62 27.27 -18.59
CA LYS A 722 -3.82 27.22 -17.73
C LYS A 722 -3.62 27.93 -16.39
N LYS A 723 -2.37 27.95 -15.90
CA LYS A 723 -2.02 28.56 -14.61
C LYS A 723 -1.79 30.06 -14.71
N LEU A 724 -1.63 30.60 -15.93
CA LEU A 724 -1.42 32.02 -16.16
C LEU A 724 -2.70 32.83 -15.88
N ALA A 725 -2.54 33.91 -15.11
CA ALA A 725 -3.54 34.95 -14.94
C ALA A 725 -3.75 35.73 -16.25
N GLN A 726 -4.82 36.52 -16.31
CA GLN A 726 -5.08 37.39 -17.46
C GLN A 726 -3.92 38.38 -17.67
N GLY A 727 -3.32 38.38 -18.87
CA GLY A 727 -2.16 39.20 -19.19
C GLY A 727 -0.82 38.63 -18.70
N GLY A 728 -0.81 37.39 -18.21
CA GLY A 728 0.41 36.70 -17.78
C GLY A 728 1.23 36.10 -18.93
N ALA A 729 2.48 35.75 -18.66
CA ALA A 729 3.41 35.22 -19.67
C ALA A 729 4.38 34.15 -19.13
N VAL A 730 4.86 33.28 -20.02
CA VAL A 730 6.02 32.41 -19.78
C VAL A 730 7.26 33.09 -20.34
N LYS A 731 8.30 33.22 -19.53
CA LYS A 731 9.57 33.87 -19.88
C LYS A 731 10.70 32.85 -19.76
N ILE A 732 11.39 32.59 -20.87
CA ILE A 732 12.43 31.57 -20.98
C ILE A 732 13.77 32.25 -21.24
N LEU A 733 14.73 32.06 -20.35
CA LEU A 733 16.13 32.43 -20.55
C LEU A 733 16.86 31.23 -21.17
N THR A 734 17.43 31.40 -22.35
CA THR A 734 18.06 30.30 -23.10
C THR A 734 19.24 30.78 -23.94
N ASP A 735 20.22 29.92 -24.16
CA ASP A 735 21.34 30.10 -25.09
C ASP A 735 21.10 29.40 -26.45
N ILE A 736 19.89 28.89 -26.70
CA ILE A 736 19.53 28.30 -28.00
C ILE A 736 19.57 29.39 -29.08
N ASP A 737 20.32 29.14 -30.17
CA ASP A 737 20.37 30.06 -31.31
C ASP A 737 18.99 30.16 -31.99
N GLY A 738 18.55 31.39 -32.24
CA GLY A 738 17.22 31.71 -32.81
C GLY A 738 16.99 31.20 -34.22
N ASN A 739 18.06 30.85 -34.94
CA ASN A 739 17.98 30.26 -36.27
C ASN A 739 18.15 28.73 -36.26
N SER A 740 18.33 28.12 -35.09
CA SER A 740 18.51 26.68 -34.96
C SER A 740 17.19 25.91 -35.16
N PRO A 741 17.26 24.67 -35.68
CA PRO A 741 16.09 23.78 -35.71
C PRO A 741 15.45 23.56 -34.33
N GLN A 742 16.26 23.58 -33.27
CA GLN A 742 15.83 23.43 -31.88
C GLN A 742 14.94 24.60 -31.43
N PHE A 743 15.32 25.83 -31.79
CA PHE A 743 14.50 27.02 -31.52
C PHE A 743 13.17 26.98 -32.26
N LEU A 744 13.18 26.61 -33.54
CA LEU A 744 11.95 26.47 -34.34
C LEU A 744 11.00 25.43 -33.74
N GLU A 745 11.52 24.31 -33.23
CA GLU A 745 10.72 23.29 -32.55
C GLU A 745 10.16 23.81 -31.22
N LEU A 746 10.94 24.53 -30.41
CA LEU A 746 10.46 25.15 -29.18
C LEU A 746 9.30 26.12 -29.45
N MET A 747 9.44 26.98 -30.47
CA MET A 747 8.37 27.89 -30.89
C MET A 747 7.15 27.16 -31.44
N SER A 748 7.36 26.05 -32.16
CA SER A 748 6.28 25.19 -32.64
C SER A 748 5.51 24.54 -31.49
N ALA A 749 6.21 23.98 -30.50
CA ALA A 749 5.62 23.41 -29.29
C ALA A 749 4.86 24.45 -28.47
N ALA A 750 5.42 25.65 -28.30
CA ALA A 750 4.72 26.77 -27.68
C ALA A 750 3.44 27.15 -28.43
N GLY A 751 3.49 27.20 -29.76
CA GLY A 751 2.33 27.45 -30.61
C GLY A 751 1.23 26.40 -30.43
N ARG A 752 1.59 25.10 -30.39
CA ARG A 752 0.65 24.00 -30.13
C ARG A 752 0.05 24.06 -28.72
N ALA A 753 0.83 24.51 -27.73
CA ALA A 753 0.38 24.73 -26.37
C ALA A 753 -0.53 25.96 -26.19
N GLY A 754 -0.75 26.77 -27.24
CA GLY A 754 -1.60 27.97 -27.19
C GLY A 754 -0.87 29.27 -26.82
N LEU A 755 0.46 29.28 -26.89
CA LEU A 755 1.29 30.47 -26.68
C LEU A 755 1.70 31.12 -28.00
N ALA A 756 2.06 32.40 -27.94
CA ALA A 756 2.69 33.15 -29.03
C ALA A 756 3.81 34.05 -28.48
N PRO A 757 4.88 34.30 -29.24
CA PRO A 757 5.89 35.28 -28.86
C PRO A 757 5.26 36.65 -28.67
N SER A 758 5.70 37.35 -27.62
CA SER A 758 5.25 38.69 -27.27
C SER A 758 6.45 39.52 -26.83
N ASP A 759 6.48 40.78 -27.25
CA ASP A 759 7.46 41.77 -26.80
C ASP A 759 6.95 42.58 -25.59
N GLU A 760 5.75 42.27 -25.10
CA GLU A 760 5.11 42.99 -24.01
C GLU A 760 5.54 42.49 -22.63
N GLY A 761 5.67 43.45 -21.70
CA GLY A 761 5.90 43.19 -20.27
C GLY A 761 7.35 43.36 -19.83
N LYS A 762 7.55 43.33 -18.50
CA LYS A 762 8.86 43.52 -17.87
C LYS A 762 9.78 42.33 -18.20
N GLN A 763 11.05 42.60 -18.51
CA GLN A 763 12.09 41.57 -18.49
C GLN A 763 12.57 41.41 -17.04
N TYR A 764 12.44 40.20 -16.51
CA TYR A 764 12.82 39.90 -15.13
C TYR A 764 14.27 39.43 -15.02
N PHE A 765 14.80 38.71 -16.01
CA PHE A 765 16.13 38.12 -15.92
C PHE A 765 17.23 39.21 -15.80
N PRO A 766 18.15 39.12 -14.82
CA PRO A 766 19.20 40.10 -14.64
C PRO A 766 20.10 40.23 -15.87
N ALA A 767 20.52 41.46 -16.18
CA ALA A 767 21.36 41.74 -17.33
C ALA A 767 22.74 41.07 -17.18
N GLY A 768 23.09 40.19 -18.11
CA GLY A 768 24.36 39.45 -18.07
C GLY A 768 24.35 38.21 -17.17
N TRP A 769 23.18 37.75 -16.70
CA TRP A 769 23.07 36.46 -16.03
C TRP A 769 23.57 35.31 -16.91
N THR A 770 24.47 34.48 -16.40
CA THR A 770 25.00 33.31 -17.11
C THR A 770 24.76 32.05 -16.29
N ASP A 771 24.13 31.04 -16.90
CA ASP A 771 24.05 29.70 -16.32
C ASP A 771 25.32 28.90 -16.67
N PRO A 772 25.90 28.13 -15.73
CA PRO A 772 27.04 27.23 -16.01
C PRO A 772 26.83 26.29 -17.20
N ASP A 773 25.58 25.95 -17.52
CA ASP A 773 25.24 25.04 -18.60
C ASP A 773 25.06 25.74 -19.96
N PHE A 774 25.14 27.08 -20.00
CA PHE A 774 25.08 27.83 -21.25
C PHE A 774 26.39 27.71 -22.05
N ALA A 775 26.23 27.46 -23.34
CA ALA A 775 27.26 27.41 -24.36
C ALA A 775 27.54 28.78 -24.98
N GLU A 776 26.49 29.58 -25.11
CA GLU A 776 26.47 30.86 -25.82
C GLU A 776 25.86 31.97 -24.96
N SER A 777 25.85 33.20 -25.50
CA SER A 777 25.20 34.32 -24.83
C SER A 777 23.69 34.11 -24.75
N PRO A 778 23.08 34.22 -23.56
CA PRO A 778 21.68 33.93 -23.40
C PRO A 778 20.77 35.03 -23.95
N ARG A 779 19.56 34.64 -24.33
CA ARG A 779 18.45 35.50 -24.76
C ARG A 779 17.19 35.18 -23.96
N VAL A 780 16.30 36.16 -23.88
CA VAL A 780 14.98 36.00 -23.24
C VAL A 780 13.91 35.86 -24.30
N ILE A 781 13.14 34.78 -24.23
CA ILE A 781 11.92 34.56 -25.02
C ILE A 781 10.73 34.82 -24.11
N THR A 782 9.84 35.71 -24.51
CA THR A 782 8.55 35.93 -23.81
C THR A 782 7.43 35.34 -24.64
N LEU A 783 6.62 34.48 -24.02
CA LEU A 783 5.52 33.75 -24.62
C LEU A 783 4.22 34.09 -23.85
N ALA A 784 3.23 34.66 -24.52
CA ALA A 784 1.93 35.00 -23.94
C ALA A 784 0.82 34.10 -24.51
N PRO A 785 -0.28 33.87 -23.76
CA PRO A 785 -1.45 33.16 -24.28
C PRO A 785 -1.97 33.84 -25.56
N ARG A 786 -2.34 33.06 -26.58
CA ARG A 786 -2.94 33.61 -27.79
C ARG A 786 -4.26 34.32 -27.44
N PRO A 787 -4.51 35.53 -27.96
CA PRO A 787 -5.83 36.14 -27.83
C PRO A 787 -6.86 35.21 -28.45
N ALA A 788 -7.96 34.96 -27.73
CA ALA A 788 -9.07 34.19 -28.27
C ALA A 788 -9.53 34.87 -29.56
N GLU A 789 -9.46 34.17 -30.69
CA GLU A 789 -10.08 34.66 -31.91
C GLU A 789 -11.55 34.94 -31.59
N ILE A 790 -11.92 36.22 -31.66
CA ILE A 790 -13.31 36.63 -31.61
C ILE A 790 -13.95 35.92 -32.80
N ALA A 791 -14.75 34.88 -32.52
CA ALA A 791 -15.63 34.27 -33.49
C ALA A 791 -16.66 35.33 -33.90
N THR A 792 -16.28 36.20 -34.85
CA THR A 792 -17.24 37.02 -35.58
C THR A 792 -18.10 36.06 -36.39
N LYS A 793 -19.35 35.92 -35.94
CA LYS A 793 -20.45 35.28 -36.67
C LYS A 793 -20.43 35.74 -38.14
N ALA A 794 -20.43 34.76 -39.04
CA ALA A 794 -21.14 34.84 -40.31
C ALA A 794 -22.08 33.63 -40.37
#